data_AF-A0A932BLG0-F1
#
_entry.id   AF-A0A932BLG0-F1
#
_cell.length_a   1.000
_cell.length_b   1.000
_cell.length_c   1.000
_cell.angle_alpha   90.00
_cell.angle_beta   90.00
_cell.angle_gamma   90.00
#
_symmetry.space_group_name_H-M   'P 1'
#
loop_
_entity.id
_entity.type
_entity.pdbx_description
1 polymer ?
#
loop_
_entity_poly.entity_id
_entity_poly.type
_entity_poly.pdbx_seq_one_letter_code
_entity_poly.pdbx_strand_id
1 'polypeptide(L)'
;MAHDPDVVVIGAGPNGLTAAATLARDGLRVLVLDAGDDVGGAVRTREHTLPGFKHDPFSAFYPLAPVGPIGQLPLERFGLEWCTWHRPYGGGTPGGRGVAVQSTLEGSALSFDRAHPGDGAGWRELCRWWQWGGSAFCSGLFNPLGYPAPLLRVAPLLREPRRLLEFAQITAGSARALGERFFEGEEARVWLAGSVLHADLAPEDAVSGGFGLLLCALAQEHGMPIPRGGAQALSNALAAYVESLGGTILTGQRVQRLVVRDGRVVAVRTGDGEYAAPGGVLSTVEPQSLFLDLVEGGHLSPHFLRQVQRYRWGTGVFQMDVALSGLPQFQGEGLQDTLLLHLGDSLDELTRGVAAARRGVLPEHPLLVAGLHTLADPSRAPAGQHTLWLMTHVPARVQGDAAEKLAPGAWSGLRDPFGERVLNTLERFAPGLRDLVLATHAQTPDDLFAANSNLVDGDIGSGSHTLDQQLLFRPVAGWFQHRAPLKGLYLGGASSHPGGGVHGAAGSNAARVLLLDHRAGSLRRNVRAVRHAGEVSARLRAPEASTRLLTAADGVGPLMQYDAWVLVHGTGADGLMQVVRQQLPTLVSAPFARFSRAGGPGILGVGDRLQVVMPGAGTSESEVVHVSECDFTLRTLGSHPEAGRVTIAARDAAGECVFLRVCTRTRANGWRNLVLYHCGGSFLQGRIWRTFLQRAARRAGGEVIGTVRERCVPVPEEAADVRPLPLPTIGVGGAGP
;
A
#
# COMPACT_ATOMS: atom_id res chain seq x y z
N MET A 1 20.66 25.31 -12.99
CA MET A 1 20.84 24.01 -13.67
C MET A 1 20.09 22.99 -12.84
N ALA A 2 19.01 22.40 -13.36
CA ALA A 2 18.30 21.33 -12.65
C ALA A 2 19.28 20.17 -12.44
N HIS A 3 19.43 19.71 -11.20
CA HIS A 3 20.35 18.61 -10.90
C HIS A 3 19.89 17.33 -11.61
N ASP A 4 20.75 16.73 -12.44
CA ASP A 4 20.45 15.49 -13.17
C ASP A 4 19.89 14.41 -12.22
N PRO A 5 18.73 13.79 -12.52
CA PRO A 5 18.14 12.80 -11.63
C PRO A 5 18.90 11.48 -11.64
N ASP A 6 18.81 10.71 -10.55
CA ASP A 6 19.29 9.34 -10.51
C ASP A 6 18.28 8.39 -11.16
N VAL A 7 16.98 8.63 -10.91
CA VAL A 7 15.86 7.82 -11.40
C VAL A 7 14.78 8.71 -11.96
N VAL A 8 14.16 8.26 -13.06
CA VAL A 8 12.97 8.89 -13.62
C VAL A 8 11.74 8.03 -13.36
N VAL A 9 10.67 8.64 -12.87
CA VAL A 9 9.34 8.03 -12.73
C VAL A 9 8.43 8.62 -13.81
N ILE A 10 7.77 7.76 -14.59
CA ILE A 10 6.81 8.16 -15.62
C ILE A 10 5.39 8.01 -15.06
N GLY A 11 4.70 9.14 -14.91
CA GLY A 11 3.36 9.30 -14.35
C GLY A 11 3.37 9.78 -12.89
N ALA A 12 2.62 10.84 -12.62
CA ALA A 12 2.36 11.44 -11.31
C ALA A 12 0.98 11.06 -10.75
N GLY A 13 0.48 9.87 -11.12
CA GLY A 13 -0.65 9.24 -10.43
C GLY A 13 -0.26 8.72 -9.03
N PRO A 14 -1.21 8.19 -8.25
CA PRO A 14 -0.97 7.73 -6.87
C PRO A 14 0.15 6.69 -6.77
N ASN A 15 0.24 5.76 -7.72
CA ASN A 15 1.34 4.78 -7.77
C ASN A 15 2.70 5.44 -8.06
N GLY A 16 2.75 6.38 -9.00
CA GLY A 16 3.99 7.06 -9.39
C GLY A 16 4.53 7.95 -8.27
N LEU A 17 3.65 8.74 -7.64
CA LEU A 17 4.01 9.56 -6.48
C LEU A 17 4.42 8.70 -5.28
N THR A 18 3.76 7.57 -5.03
CA THR A 18 4.17 6.63 -3.96
C THR A 18 5.53 6.01 -4.26
N ALA A 19 5.80 5.66 -5.53
CA ALA A 19 7.09 5.16 -5.97
C ALA A 19 8.19 6.21 -5.79
N ALA A 20 7.94 7.45 -6.23
CA ALA A 20 8.86 8.57 -6.09
C ALA A 20 9.18 8.85 -4.61
N ALA A 21 8.17 8.88 -3.74
CA ALA A 21 8.37 9.03 -2.29
C ALA A 21 9.20 7.87 -1.71
N THR A 22 8.96 6.64 -2.16
CA THR A 22 9.74 5.47 -1.70
C THR A 22 11.21 5.56 -2.11
N LEU A 23 11.49 6.00 -3.34
CA LEU A 23 12.85 6.18 -3.87
C LEU A 23 13.58 7.37 -3.21
N ALA A 24 12.89 8.51 -3.07
CA ALA A 24 13.46 9.73 -2.48
C ALA A 24 13.79 9.54 -0.98
N ARG A 25 12.97 8.79 -0.24
CA ARG A 25 13.28 8.40 1.16
C ARG A 25 14.57 7.58 1.29
N ASP A 26 14.99 6.88 0.24
CA ASP A 26 16.26 6.13 0.21
C ASP A 26 17.43 6.99 -0.27
N GLY A 27 17.21 8.31 -0.48
CA GLY A 27 18.24 9.27 -0.84
C GLY A 27 18.52 9.39 -2.34
N LEU A 28 17.69 8.78 -3.21
CA LEU A 28 17.81 8.95 -4.66
C LEU A 28 17.21 10.28 -5.10
N ARG A 29 17.85 10.95 -6.07
CA ARG A 29 17.28 12.12 -6.74
C ARG A 29 16.27 11.64 -7.78
N VAL A 30 15.00 11.96 -7.55
CA VAL A 30 13.89 11.47 -8.37
C VAL A 30 13.31 12.61 -9.21
N LEU A 31 13.15 12.36 -10.51
CA LEU A 31 12.35 13.19 -11.41
C LEU A 31 11.08 12.45 -11.79
N VAL A 32 9.92 13.04 -11.53
CA VAL A 32 8.62 12.54 -11.99
C VAL A 32 8.19 13.35 -13.22
N LEU A 33 7.84 12.66 -14.30
CA LEU A 33 7.31 13.28 -15.52
C LEU A 33 5.87 12.83 -15.74
N ASP A 34 4.95 13.78 -15.87
CA ASP A 34 3.54 13.49 -16.16
C ASP A 34 3.06 14.27 -17.38
N ALA A 35 2.22 13.63 -18.20
CA ALA A 35 1.68 14.22 -19.42
C ALA A 35 0.49 15.16 -19.17
N GLY A 36 -0.21 15.01 -18.03
CA GLY A 36 -1.29 15.88 -17.60
C GLY A 36 -0.78 17.24 -17.14
N ASP A 37 -1.67 18.22 -17.13
CA ASP A 37 -1.43 19.58 -16.64
C ASP A 37 -1.21 19.64 -15.12
N ASP A 38 -1.83 18.70 -14.40
CA ASP A 38 -1.75 18.56 -12.95
C ASP A 38 -1.51 17.10 -12.51
N VAL A 39 -1.02 16.91 -11.30
CA VAL A 39 -0.77 15.60 -10.70
C VAL A 39 -2.07 14.83 -10.45
N GLY A 40 -1.94 13.53 -10.14
CA GLY A 40 -3.02 12.70 -9.60
C GLY A 40 -3.59 11.66 -10.57
N GLY A 41 -3.46 11.84 -11.89
CA GLY A 41 -3.99 10.90 -12.87
C GLY A 41 -5.50 10.67 -12.69
N ALA A 42 -5.91 9.47 -12.26
CA ALA A 42 -7.31 9.11 -11.96
C ALA A 42 -7.74 9.42 -10.51
N VAL A 43 -6.99 10.26 -9.79
CA VAL A 43 -7.30 10.74 -8.44
C VAL A 43 -7.33 12.26 -8.53
N ARG A 44 -8.49 12.81 -8.89
CA ARG A 44 -8.66 14.23 -9.23
C ARG A 44 -10.02 14.72 -8.81
N THR A 45 -10.13 16.02 -8.62
CA THR A 45 -11.38 16.72 -8.33
C THR A 45 -11.59 17.84 -9.34
N ARG A 46 -12.83 18.02 -9.82
CA ARG A 46 -13.22 19.05 -10.79
C ARG A 46 -14.62 19.58 -10.50
N GLU A 47 -14.91 20.80 -10.95
CA GLU A 47 -16.26 21.37 -10.91
C GLU A 47 -16.95 21.18 -12.26
N HIS A 48 -17.38 19.95 -12.56
CA HIS A 48 -17.91 19.56 -13.88
C HIS A 48 -19.38 19.95 -14.15
N THR A 49 -20.15 20.25 -13.10
CA THR A 49 -21.59 20.56 -13.22
C THR A 49 -21.86 22.04 -13.05
N LEU A 50 -21.82 22.55 -11.83
CA LEU A 50 -22.04 23.95 -11.48
C LEU A 50 -20.88 24.46 -10.61
N PRO A 51 -20.58 25.78 -10.64
CA PRO A 51 -19.58 26.37 -9.76
C PRO A 51 -19.83 26.05 -8.28
N GLY A 52 -18.79 25.67 -7.55
CA GLY A 52 -18.85 25.29 -6.14
C GLY A 52 -19.28 23.84 -5.87
N PHE A 53 -19.65 23.06 -6.90
CA PHE A 53 -19.88 21.62 -6.77
C PHE A 53 -18.64 20.84 -7.21
N LYS A 54 -17.95 20.25 -6.25
CA LYS A 54 -16.72 19.49 -6.46
C LYS A 54 -17.01 18.02 -6.64
N HIS A 55 -16.64 17.49 -7.80
CA HIS A 55 -16.85 16.10 -8.19
C HIS A 55 -15.51 15.38 -8.38
N ASP A 56 -15.52 14.07 -8.18
CA ASP A 56 -14.34 13.21 -8.39
C ASP A 56 -14.58 12.35 -9.65
N PRO A 57 -14.15 12.78 -10.85
CA PRO A 57 -14.52 12.19 -12.15
C PRO A 57 -13.94 10.79 -12.43
N PHE A 58 -13.32 10.16 -11.43
CA PHE A 58 -12.63 8.88 -11.57
C PHE A 58 -12.79 8.06 -10.28
N SER A 59 -11.73 7.93 -9.47
CA SER A 59 -11.78 7.29 -8.16
C SER A 59 -12.41 8.24 -7.13
N ALA A 60 -13.42 7.74 -6.40
CA ALA A 60 -14.24 8.55 -5.50
C ALA A 60 -14.22 8.09 -4.02
N PHE A 61 -13.82 6.83 -3.75
CA PHE A 61 -13.78 6.23 -2.42
C PHE A 61 -12.50 5.39 -2.25
N TYR A 62 -11.88 5.40 -1.07
CA TYR A 62 -10.50 4.91 -0.89
C TYR A 62 -10.33 3.83 0.20
N PRO A 63 -11.11 2.72 0.19
CA PRO A 63 -11.02 1.69 1.23
C PRO A 63 -9.65 1.01 1.34
N LEU A 64 -8.90 0.94 0.24
CA LEU A 64 -7.60 0.27 0.19
C LEU A 64 -6.43 1.20 0.56
N ALA A 65 -6.65 2.53 0.61
CA ALA A 65 -5.58 3.47 0.94
C ALA A 65 -5.03 3.29 2.38
N PRO A 66 -5.88 3.11 3.43
CA PRO A 66 -5.40 2.90 4.80
C PRO A 66 -4.55 1.64 4.99
N VAL A 67 -4.86 0.57 4.24
CA VAL A 67 -4.17 -0.74 4.37
C VAL A 67 -3.01 -0.91 3.39
N GLY A 68 -2.89 -0.02 2.40
CA GLY A 68 -1.80 0.02 1.43
C GLY A 68 -0.60 0.87 1.86
N PRO A 69 0.42 1.01 1.00
CA PRO A 69 1.55 1.91 1.25
C PRO A 69 1.18 3.38 1.42
N ILE A 70 0.10 3.87 0.81
CA ILE A 70 -0.36 5.27 0.97
C ILE A 70 -0.65 5.59 2.45
N GLY A 71 -1.39 4.73 3.15
CA GLY A 71 -1.68 4.89 4.58
C GLY A 71 -0.47 4.81 5.52
N GLN A 72 0.73 4.50 4.99
CA GLN A 72 1.98 4.48 5.76
C GLN A 72 2.81 5.76 5.55
N LEU A 73 2.34 6.68 4.71
CA LEU A 73 2.98 7.96 4.44
C LEU A 73 2.40 9.04 5.36
N PRO A 74 3.19 10.02 5.82
CA PRO A 74 2.76 11.04 6.76
C PRO A 74 1.99 12.18 6.04
N LEU A 75 0.96 11.86 5.26
CA LEU A 75 0.30 12.78 4.33
C LEU A 75 -0.55 13.84 5.04
N GLU A 76 -0.97 13.59 6.28
CA GLU A 76 -1.69 14.55 7.12
C GLU A 76 -0.84 15.80 7.39
N ARG A 77 0.49 15.64 7.46
CA ARG A 77 1.44 16.76 7.58
C ARG A 77 1.51 17.63 6.32
N PHE A 78 0.94 17.15 5.21
CA PHE A 78 0.88 17.82 3.92
C PHE A 78 -0.56 18.18 3.54
N GLY A 79 -1.46 18.26 4.52
CA GLY A 79 -2.81 18.78 4.35
C GLY A 79 -3.86 17.73 3.97
N LEU A 80 -3.53 16.43 3.95
CA LEU A 80 -4.53 15.39 3.76
C LEU A 80 -5.36 15.22 5.03
N GLU A 81 -6.67 15.36 4.91
CA GLU A 81 -7.61 14.97 5.95
C GLU A 81 -8.59 13.94 5.37
N TRP A 82 -8.78 12.83 6.09
CA TRP A 82 -9.73 11.80 5.71
C TRP A 82 -11.07 12.05 6.41
N CYS A 83 -12.16 12.07 5.64
CA CYS A 83 -13.52 12.07 6.14
C CYS A 83 -14.09 10.65 6.04
N THR A 84 -14.83 10.24 7.07
CA THR A 84 -15.62 9.00 7.10
C THR A 84 -17.05 9.32 7.49
N TRP A 85 -17.96 8.37 7.25
CA TRP A 85 -19.36 8.48 7.65
C TRP A 85 -19.78 7.30 8.53
N HIS A 86 -20.75 7.53 9.41
CA HIS A 86 -21.23 6.50 10.34
C HIS A 86 -21.96 5.35 9.64
N ARG A 87 -22.46 5.59 8.41
CA ARG A 87 -22.96 4.59 7.46
C ARG A 87 -22.15 4.65 6.18
N PRO A 88 -20.97 4.02 6.14
CA PRO A 88 -20.03 4.22 5.05
C PRO A 88 -20.44 3.53 3.75
N TYR A 89 -21.24 2.47 3.84
CA TYR A 89 -21.51 1.59 2.71
C TYR A 89 -22.83 0.84 2.87
N GLY A 90 -23.64 0.75 1.83
CA GLY A 90 -24.87 -0.04 1.82
C GLY A 90 -25.25 -0.55 0.43
N GLY A 91 -26.32 -1.32 0.36
CA GLY A 91 -26.87 -1.82 -0.88
C GLY A 91 -28.38 -2.01 -0.80
N GLY A 92 -29.05 -1.94 -1.94
CA GLY A 92 -30.50 -1.95 -2.00
C GLY A 92 -31.05 -2.51 -3.31
N THR A 93 -32.32 -2.92 -3.24
CA THR A 93 -33.12 -3.42 -4.36
C THR A 93 -34.35 -2.51 -4.59
N PRO A 94 -34.99 -2.52 -5.79
CA PRO A 94 -36.13 -1.65 -6.10
C PRO A 94 -37.42 -1.86 -5.27
N GLY A 95 -37.41 -2.74 -4.26
CA GLY A 95 -38.56 -3.07 -3.42
C GLY A 95 -38.59 -2.34 -2.06
N GLY A 96 -37.71 -1.37 -1.84
CA GLY A 96 -37.64 -0.60 -0.59
C GLY A 96 -37.05 -1.35 0.59
N ARG A 97 -36.18 -2.34 0.32
CA ARG A 97 -35.34 -3.01 1.31
C ARG A 97 -33.87 -2.80 0.97
N GLY A 98 -33.04 -2.73 2.00
CA GLY A 98 -31.60 -2.56 1.85
C GLY A 98 -30.85 -2.84 3.13
N VAL A 99 -29.54 -2.96 3.00
CA VAL A 99 -28.61 -3.16 4.11
C VAL A 99 -27.59 -2.02 4.12
N ALA A 100 -27.20 -1.57 5.31
CA ALA A 100 -26.13 -0.59 5.47
C ALA A 100 -25.15 -1.07 6.55
N VAL A 101 -23.87 -1.06 6.21
CA VAL A 101 -22.78 -1.14 7.18
C VAL A 101 -22.85 0.10 8.06
N GLN A 102 -22.63 -0.08 9.35
CA GLN A 102 -22.51 0.97 10.35
C GLN A 102 -21.10 0.99 10.95
N SER A 103 -20.79 2.05 11.68
CA SER A 103 -19.51 2.21 12.39
C SER A 103 -19.20 1.10 13.40
N THR A 104 -20.21 0.35 13.86
CA THR A 104 -20.03 -0.80 14.76
C THR A 104 -20.49 -2.09 14.11
N LEU A 105 -19.79 -3.18 14.42
CA LEU A 105 -20.14 -4.52 13.93
C LEU A 105 -21.59 -4.91 14.26
N GLU A 106 -22.03 -4.62 15.49
CA GLU A 106 -23.39 -4.95 15.95
C GLU A 106 -24.45 -4.06 15.30
N GLY A 107 -24.15 -2.78 15.08
CA GLY A 107 -25.03 -1.89 14.31
C GLY A 107 -25.22 -2.38 12.88
N SER A 108 -24.14 -2.81 12.23
CA SER A 108 -24.21 -3.46 10.91
C SER A 108 -25.03 -4.75 10.96
N ALA A 109 -24.76 -5.65 11.92
CA ALA A 109 -25.49 -6.92 12.02
C ALA A 109 -27.00 -6.70 12.22
N LEU A 110 -27.40 -5.72 13.04
CA LEU A 110 -28.80 -5.31 13.21
C LEU A 110 -29.41 -4.76 11.91
N SER A 111 -28.64 -3.99 11.13
CA SER A 111 -29.12 -3.53 9.82
C SER A 111 -29.40 -4.68 8.87
N PHE A 112 -28.56 -5.71 8.88
CA PHE A 112 -28.74 -6.90 8.04
C PHE A 112 -29.93 -7.73 8.52
N ASP A 113 -30.05 -7.99 9.82
CA ASP A 113 -31.19 -8.72 10.41
C ASP A 113 -32.55 -8.03 10.18
N ARG A 114 -32.58 -6.70 10.09
CA ARG A 114 -33.79 -5.94 9.76
C ARG A 114 -34.22 -6.14 8.30
N ALA A 115 -33.27 -6.25 7.38
CA ALA A 115 -33.57 -6.52 5.98
C ALA A 115 -34.02 -7.97 5.80
N HIS A 116 -33.30 -8.91 6.40
CA HIS A 116 -33.65 -10.32 6.43
C HIS A 116 -33.18 -10.98 7.75
N PRO A 117 -34.10 -11.54 8.57
CA PRO A 117 -33.71 -12.21 9.80
C PRO A 117 -32.67 -13.31 9.55
N GLY A 118 -31.58 -13.29 10.31
CA GLY A 118 -30.48 -14.28 10.19
C GLY A 118 -29.25 -13.73 9.48
N ASP A 119 -29.39 -12.74 8.61
CA ASP A 119 -28.26 -12.17 7.85
C ASP A 119 -27.25 -11.44 8.74
N GLY A 120 -27.67 -10.94 9.91
CA GLY A 120 -26.76 -10.37 10.91
C GLY A 120 -25.80 -11.41 11.50
N ALA A 121 -26.21 -12.69 11.59
CA ALA A 121 -25.30 -13.77 11.98
C ALA A 121 -24.26 -14.05 10.89
N GLY A 122 -24.70 -14.06 9.63
CA GLY A 122 -23.86 -14.15 8.44
C GLY A 122 -22.78 -13.07 8.38
N TRP A 123 -23.17 -11.82 8.59
CA TRP A 123 -22.25 -10.69 8.62
C TRP A 123 -21.18 -10.82 9.71
N ARG A 124 -21.59 -11.21 10.93
CA ARG A 124 -20.64 -11.46 12.03
C ARG A 124 -19.66 -12.57 11.67
N GLU A 125 -20.10 -13.62 10.97
CA GLU A 125 -19.21 -14.69 10.53
C GLU A 125 -18.21 -14.24 9.47
N LEU A 126 -18.66 -13.46 8.48
CA LEU A 126 -17.80 -12.88 7.46
C LEU A 126 -16.70 -12.00 8.08
N CYS A 127 -17.07 -11.18 9.08
CA CYS A 127 -16.11 -10.38 9.85
C CYS A 127 -15.13 -11.25 10.66
N ARG A 128 -15.56 -12.39 11.23
CA ARG A 128 -14.66 -13.33 11.90
C ARG A 128 -13.64 -13.95 10.95
N TRP A 129 -14.03 -14.23 9.70
CA TRP A 129 -13.10 -14.70 8.67
C TRP A 129 -12.07 -13.63 8.33
N TRP A 130 -12.51 -12.38 8.17
CA TRP A 130 -11.61 -11.26 7.94
C TRP A 130 -10.63 -11.03 9.10
N GLN A 131 -11.10 -11.02 10.34
CA GLN A 131 -10.24 -10.85 11.52
C GLN A 131 -9.18 -11.97 11.63
N TRP A 132 -9.52 -13.18 11.19
CA TRP A 132 -8.59 -14.30 11.21
C TRP A 132 -7.54 -14.24 10.09
N GLY A 133 -7.96 -14.00 8.84
CA GLY A 133 -7.10 -14.15 7.65
C GLY A 133 -6.73 -12.84 6.92
N GLY A 134 -7.47 -11.76 7.15
CA GLY A 134 -7.41 -10.50 6.38
C GLY A 134 -6.04 -9.82 6.40
N SER A 135 -5.36 -9.80 7.55
CA SER A 135 -4.00 -9.25 7.63
C SER A 135 -3.00 -9.99 6.73
N ALA A 136 -3.09 -11.33 6.67
CA ALA A 136 -2.26 -12.14 5.80
C ALA A 136 -2.66 -11.96 4.32
N PHE A 137 -3.96 -11.85 4.04
CA PHE A 137 -4.49 -11.58 2.72
C PHE A 137 -3.99 -10.24 2.16
N CYS A 138 -4.17 -9.12 2.89
CA CYS A 138 -3.63 -7.81 2.54
C CYS A 138 -2.11 -7.83 2.40
N SER A 139 -1.41 -8.54 3.29
CA SER A 139 0.05 -8.66 3.17
C SER A 139 0.48 -9.43 1.93
N GLY A 140 -0.27 -10.45 1.51
CA GLY A 140 -0.02 -11.19 0.27
C GLY A 140 -0.29 -10.32 -0.96
N LEU A 141 -1.35 -9.51 -0.91
CA LEU A 141 -1.75 -8.64 -2.01
C LEU A 141 -0.80 -7.44 -2.19
N PHE A 142 -0.44 -6.71 -1.13
CA PHE A 142 0.28 -5.44 -1.28
C PHE A 142 1.81 -5.54 -1.31
N ASN A 143 2.39 -6.75 -1.32
CA ASN A 143 3.84 -6.95 -1.34
C ASN A 143 4.30 -7.66 -2.62
N PRO A 144 5.56 -7.50 -3.05
CA PRO A 144 6.02 -8.10 -4.28
C PRO A 144 6.00 -9.63 -4.18
N LEU A 145 5.40 -10.28 -5.18
CA LEU A 145 5.33 -11.74 -5.26
C LEU A 145 6.72 -12.36 -5.43
N GLY A 146 6.93 -13.52 -4.82
CA GLY A 146 8.21 -14.24 -4.86
C GLY A 146 9.25 -13.78 -3.83
N TYR A 147 8.91 -12.81 -2.97
CA TYR A 147 9.76 -12.38 -1.85
C TYR A 147 9.37 -13.09 -0.55
N PRO A 148 10.28 -13.26 0.42
CA PRO A 148 10.01 -14.03 1.65
C PRO A 148 9.11 -13.32 2.66
N ALA A 149 8.98 -11.98 2.58
CA ALA A 149 8.28 -11.19 3.60
C ALA A 149 6.77 -11.56 3.75
N PRO A 150 6.00 -11.77 2.67
CA PRO A 150 4.61 -12.22 2.78
C PRO A 150 4.46 -13.62 3.40
N LEU A 151 5.39 -14.55 3.12
CA LEU A 151 5.35 -15.91 3.67
C LEU A 151 5.40 -15.91 5.20
N LEU A 152 6.16 -14.98 5.80
CA LEU A 152 6.23 -14.83 7.25
C LEU A 152 4.91 -14.36 7.88
N ARG A 153 4.04 -13.69 7.11
CA ARG A 153 2.72 -13.21 7.56
C ARG A 153 1.65 -14.29 7.47
N VAL A 154 1.82 -15.26 6.57
CA VAL A 154 0.95 -16.44 6.47
C VAL A 154 1.33 -17.53 7.48
N ALA A 155 2.59 -17.57 7.92
CA ALA A 155 3.09 -18.60 8.83
C ALA A 155 2.23 -18.89 10.08
N PRO A 156 1.63 -17.89 10.77
CA PRO A 156 0.73 -18.17 11.89
C PRO A 156 -0.54 -18.94 11.51
N LEU A 157 -1.07 -18.72 10.30
CA LEU A 157 -2.29 -19.36 9.80
C LEU A 157 -2.09 -20.85 9.49
N LEU A 158 -0.84 -21.27 9.22
CA LEU A 158 -0.49 -22.68 8.98
C LEU A 158 -0.76 -23.58 10.21
N ARG A 159 -1.01 -23.00 11.39
CA ARG A 159 -1.38 -23.74 12.61
C ARG A 159 -2.80 -24.31 12.57
N GLU A 160 -3.68 -23.74 11.74
CA GLU A 160 -5.08 -24.18 11.58
C GLU A 160 -5.34 -24.58 10.11
N PRO A 161 -4.78 -25.71 9.61
CA PRO A 161 -4.77 -26.03 8.19
C PRO A 161 -6.17 -26.19 7.57
N ARG A 162 -7.14 -26.70 8.34
CA ARG A 162 -8.54 -26.81 7.89
C ARG A 162 -9.16 -25.42 7.66
N ARG A 163 -8.98 -24.53 8.63
CA ARG A 163 -9.45 -23.14 8.56
C ARG A 163 -8.76 -22.36 7.45
N LEU A 164 -7.48 -22.61 7.21
CA LEU A 164 -6.74 -22.06 6.08
C LEU A 164 -7.29 -22.53 4.74
N LEU A 165 -7.65 -23.80 4.61
CA LEU A 165 -8.26 -24.33 3.39
C LEU A 165 -9.65 -23.72 3.14
N GLU A 166 -10.47 -23.58 4.19
CA GLU A 166 -11.77 -22.91 4.09
C GLU A 166 -11.65 -21.42 3.72
N PHE A 167 -10.67 -20.71 4.30
CA PHE A 167 -10.38 -19.33 3.92
C PHE A 167 -9.88 -19.22 2.48
N ALA A 168 -9.03 -20.15 2.04
CA ALA A 168 -8.60 -20.24 0.66
C ALA A 168 -9.79 -20.51 -0.27
N GLN A 169 -10.73 -21.38 0.11
CA GLN A 169 -11.96 -21.64 -0.64
C GLN A 169 -12.84 -20.37 -0.74
N ILE A 170 -12.99 -19.61 0.35
CA ILE A 170 -13.73 -18.33 0.35
C ILE A 170 -13.06 -17.32 -0.60
N THR A 171 -11.75 -17.13 -0.47
CA THR A 171 -11.01 -16.10 -1.22
C THR A 171 -10.81 -16.45 -2.70
N ALA A 172 -10.68 -17.74 -3.04
CA ALA A 172 -10.54 -18.20 -4.42
C ALA A 172 -11.89 -18.45 -5.12
N GLY A 173 -12.96 -18.61 -4.35
CA GLY A 173 -14.32 -18.83 -4.85
C GLY A 173 -14.98 -17.57 -5.42
N SER A 174 -16.28 -17.68 -5.66
CA SER A 174 -17.08 -16.62 -6.27
C SER A 174 -17.85 -15.80 -5.22
N ALA A 175 -18.16 -14.55 -5.54
CA ALA A 175 -18.95 -13.65 -4.71
C ALA A 175 -20.39 -14.17 -4.53
N ARG A 176 -20.95 -14.81 -5.56
CA ARG A 176 -22.24 -15.51 -5.50
C ARG A 176 -22.22 -16.61 -4.44
N ALA A 177 -21.25 -17.53 -4.52
CA ALA A 177 -21.16 -18.62 -3.55
C ALA A 177 -20.89 -18.10 -2.12
N LEU A 178 -20.13 -17.00 -2.00
CA LEU A 178 -19.91 -16.34 -0.73
C LEU A 178 -21.20 -15.73 -0.16
N GLY A 179 -21.95 -15.02 -1.00
CA GLY A 179 -23.23 -14.42 -0.63
C GLY A 179 -24.27 -15.47 -0.23
N GLU A 180 -24.42 -16.53 -1.02
CA GLU A 180 -25.34 -17.64 -0.74
C GLU A 180 -24.95 -18.45 0.51
N ARG A 181 -23.66 -18.51 0.84
CA ARG A 181 -23.17 -19.19 2.04
C ARG A 181 -23.54 -18.45 3.33
N PHE A 182 -23.51 -17.11 3.32
CA PHE A 182 -23.65 -16.31 4.55
C PHE A 182 -24.96 -15.54 4.66
N PHE A 183 -25.70 -15.36 3.57
CA PHE A 183 -26.90 -14.53 3.56
C PHE A 183 -28.07 -15.26 2.89
N GLU A 184 -29.24 -15.13 3.48
CA GLU A 184 -30.52 -15.55 2.92
C GLU A 184 -31.20 -14.43 2.14
N GLY A 185 -31.02 -13.17 2.57
CA GLY A 185 -31.59 -11.98 1.92
C GLY A 185 -30.92 -11.60 0.60
N GLU A 186 -31.73 -11.17 -0.36
CA GLU A 186 -31.26 -10.73 -1.68
C GLU A 186 -30.47 -9.41 -1.57
N GLU A 187 -30.86 -8.54 -0.64
CA GLU A 187 -30.27 -7.22 -0.41
C GLU A 187 -28.80 -7.33 0.05
N ALA A 188 -28.50 -8.27 0.95
CA ALA A 188 -27.14 -8.55 1.39
C ALA A 188 -26.29 -9.17 0.27
N ARG A 189 -26.89 -10.00 -0.59
CA ARG A 189 -26.21 -10.59 -1.75
C ARG A 189 -25.88 -9.55 -2.82
N VAL A 190 -26.81 -8.65 -3.14
CA VAL A 190 -26.59 -7.52 -4.05
C VAL A 190 -25.53 -6.57 -3.50
N TRP A 191 -25.58 -6.25 -2.21
CA TRP A 191 -24.55 -5.47 -1.52
C TRP A 191 -23.17 -6.12 -1.63
N LEU A 192 -23.04 -7.42 -1.34
CA LEU A 192 -21.74 -8.09 -1.44
C LEU A 192 -21.24 -8.13 -2.88
N ALA A 193 -22.08 -8.55 -3.83
CA ALA A 193 -21.70 -8.70 -5.22
C ALA A 193 -21.42 -7.36 -5.91
N GLY A 194 -22.17 -6.32 -5.59
CA GLY A 194 -21.97 -4.98 -6.12
C GLY A 194 -20.56 -4.44 -5.86
N SER A 195 -20.01 -4.72 -4.67
CA SER A 195 -18.63 -4.35 -4.33
C SER A 195 -17.59 -4.95 -5.29
N VAL A 196 -17.87 -6.13 -5.84
CA VAL A 196 -16.93 -6.88 -6.69
C VAL A 196 -16.92 -6.40 -8.14
N LEU A 197 -18.03 -5.84 -8.61
CA LEU A 197 -18.10 -5.33 -9.99
C LEU A 197 -17.06 -4.23 -10.23
N HIS A 198 -16.66 -3.48 -9.20
CA HIS A 198 -15.55 -2.52 -9.26
C HIS A 198 -14.23 -3.12 -9.78
N ALA A 199 -14.04 -4.44 -9.66
CA ALA A 199 -12.88 -5.15 -10.18
C ALA A 199 -13.09 -5.72 -11.60
N ASP A 200 -14.15 -5.32 -12.33
CA ASP A 200 -14.55 -5.94 -13.61
C ASP A 200 -14.98 -7.42 -13.49
N LEU A 201 -15.13 -7.93 -12.26
CA LEU A 201 -15.52 -9.31 -12.00
C LEU A 201 -17.04 -9.47 -11.92
N ALA A 202 -17.54 -10.54 -12.53
CA ALA A 202 -18.90 -11.01 -12.35
C ALA A 202 -19.05 -11.70 -10.97
N PRO A 203 -20.27 -11.79 -10.42
CA PRO A 203 -20.50 -12.52 -9.17
C PRO A 203 -20.05 -13.99 -9.21
N GLU A 204 -19.98 -14.61 -10.39
CA GLU A 204 -19.61 -16.00 -10.62
C GLU A 204 -18.11 -16.22 -10.83
N ASP A 205 -17.35 -15.16 -11.14
CA ASP A 205 -15.95 -15.33 -11.51
C ASP A 205 -15.15 -15.88 -10.32
N ALA A 206 -14.15 -16.72 -10.60
CA ALA A 206 -13.19 -17.12 -9.59
C ALA A 206 -12.52 -15.86 -8.98
N VAL A 207 -12.10 -15.95 -7.72
CA VAL A 207 -11.53 -14.89 -6.88
C VAL A 207 -12.44 -13.71 -6.55
N SER A 208 -13.62 -13.59 -7.15
CA SER A 208 -14.58 -12.53 -6.83
C SER A 208 -15.02 -12.56 -5.35
N GLY A 209 -15.07 -13.74 -4.72
CA GLY A 209 -15.33 -13.88 -3.29
C GLY A 209 -14.27 -13.22 -2.41
N GLY A 210 -12.99 -13.32 -2.79
CA GLY A 210 -11.89 -12.65 -2.09
C GLY A 210 -11.95 -11.13 -2.18
N PHE A 211 -12.30 -10.59 -3.36
CA PHE A 211 -12.52 -9.15 -3.53
C PHE A 211 -13.73 -8.64 -2.75
N GLY A 212 -14.84 -9.39 -2.74
CA GLY A 212 -16.03 -9.02 -1.98
C GLY A 212 -15.76 -9.00 -0.47
N LEU A 213 -15.10 -10.05 0.05
CA LEU A 213 -14.67 -10.08 1.44
C LEU A 213 -13.76 -8.89 1.79
N LEU A 214 -12.75 -8.61 0.96
CA LEU A 214 -11.82 -7.51 1.14
C LEU A 214 -12.54 -6.16 1.22
N LEU A 215 -13.33 -5.80 0.22
CA LEU A 215 -13.93 -4.47 0.11
C LEU A 215 -14.99 -4.25 1.18
N CYS A 216 -15.85 -5.24 1.45
CA CYS A 216 -16.85 -5.15 2.49
C CYS A 216 -16.24 -5.06 3.90
N ALA A 217 -15.19 -5.84 4.17
CA ALA A 217 -14.53 -5.78 5.47
C ALA A 217 -13.80 -4.46 5.70
N LEU A 218 -13.15 -3.91 4.68
CA LEU A 218 -12.53 -2.58 4.77
C LEU A 218 -13.56 -1.47 4.93
N ALA A 219 -14.77 -1.62 4.38
CA ALA A 219 -15.88 -0.71 4.66
C ALA A 219 -16.22 -0.68 6.16
N GLN A 220 -16.25 -1.86 6.81
CA GLN A 220 -16.52 -1.99 8.23
C GLN A 220 -15.39 -1.47 9.12
N GLU A 221 -14.14 -1.70 8.75
CA GLU A 221 -12.96 -1.33 9.55
C GLU A 221 -12.53 0.14 9.36
N HIS A 222 -12.70 0.69 8.16
CA HIS A 222 -12.15 1.99 7.77
C HIS A 222 -13.17 2.98 7.23
N GLY A 223 -14.44 2.59 7.03
CA GLY A 223 -15.52 3.53 6.78
C GLY A 223 -15.52 4.21 5.41
N MET A 224 -14.98 3.54 4.37
CA MET A 224 -14.91 4.08 2.98
C MET A 224 -14.40 5.52 2.91
N PRO A 225 -13.17 5.80 3.38
CA PRO A 225 -12.72 7.16 3.58
C PRO A 225 -12.63 7.93 2.27
N ILE A 226 -12.93 9.23 2.34
CA ILE A 226 -12.78 10.20 1.25
C ILE A 226 -11.87 11.35 1.71
N PRO A 227 -11.04 11.95 0.86
CA PRO A 227 -10.27 13.12 1.25
C PRO A 227 -11.16 14.36 1.38
N ARG A 228 -10.99 15.14 2.45
CA ARG A 228 -11.65 16.45 2.58
C ARG A 228 -11.27 17.35 1.40
N GLY A 229 -12.25 18.03 0.83
CA GLY A 229 -12.14 18.84 -0.36
C GLY A 229 -12.12 18.05 -1.66
N GLY A 230 -11.92 16.73 -1.62
CA GLY A 230 -11.91 15.82 -2.78
C GLY A 230 -10.65 15.03 -3.03
N ALA A 231 -10.75 14.04 -3.92
CA ALA A 231 -9.64 13.24 -4.43
C ALA A 231 -8.33 14.02 -4.69
N GLN A 232 -8.39 15.22 -5.28
CA GLN A 232 -7.20 16.03 -5.57
C GLN A 232 -6.34 16.30 -4.32
N ALA A 233 -6.94 16.40 -3.13
CA ALA A 233 -6.22 16.61 -1.88
C ALA A 233 -5.22 15.47 -1.58
N LEU A 234 -5.58 14.22 -1.90
CA LEU A 234 -4.67 13.08 -1.76
C LEU A 234 -3.47 13.20 -2.71
N SER A 235 -3.71 13.54 -3.97
CA SER A 235 -2.65 13.71 -4.96
C SER A 235 -1.72 14.87 -4.64
N ASN A 236 -2.27 15.99 -4.18
CA ASN A 236 -1.51 17.15 -3.75
C ASN A 236 -0.64 16.84 -2.53
N ALA A 237 -1.18 16.14 -1.53
CA ALA A 237 -0.42 15.74 -0.34
C ALA A 237 0.72 14.76 -0.70
N LEU A 238 0.48 13.81 -1.61
CA LEU A 238 1.51 12.91 -2.13
C LEU A 238 2.61 13.68 -2.87
N ALA A 239 2.25 14.63 -3.74
CA ALA A 239 3.19 15.46 -4.48
C ALA A 239 4.04 16.32 -3.54
N ALA A 240 3.40 17.04 -2.61
CA ALA A 240 4.09 17.86 -1.61
C ALA A 240 5.04 17.02 -0.74
N TYR A 241 4.65 15.78 -0.41
CA TYR A 241 5.56 14.88 0.31
C TYR A 241 6.79 14.49 -0.52
N VAL A 242 6.61 14.17 -1.81
CA VAL A 242 7.74 13.90 -2.74
C VAL A 242 8.69 15.10 -2.83
N GLU A 243 8.15 16.30 -2.99
CA GLU A 243 8.93 17.54 -3.07
C GLU A 243 9.68 17.84 -1.76
N SER A 244 9.05 17.57 -0.61
CA SER A 244 9.68 17.73 0.70
C SER A 244 10.90 16.81 0.91
N LEU A 245 10.97 15.72 0.15
CA LEU A 245 12.09 14.78 0.13
C LEU A 245 13.16 15.15 -0.92
N GLY A 246 12.98 16.26 -1.64
CA GLY A 246 13.87 16.72 -2.72
C GLY A 246 13.58 16.10 -4.09
N GLY A 247 12.44 15.41 -4.25
CA GLY A 247 11.97 14.97 -5.57
C GLY A 247 11.50 16.16 -6.41
N THR A 248 11.63 16.06 -7.73
CA THR A 248 11.11 17.05 -8.69
C THR A 248 9.96 16.45 -9.48
N ILE A 249 8.87 17.20 -9.66
CA ILE A 249 7.71 16.78 -10.46
C ILE A 249 7.54 17.79 -11.59
N LEU A 250 7.49 17.30 -12.84
CA LEU A 250 7.19 18.12 -14.02
C LEU A 250 5.91 17.60 -14.69
N THR A 251 4.88 18.43 -14.68
CA THR A 251 3.61 18.22 -15.41
C THR A 251 3.72 18.80 -16.82
N GLY A 252 2.78 18.43 -17.71
CA GLY A 252 2.81 18.77 -19.14
C GLY A 252 3.94 18.08 -19.93
N GLN A 253 4.70 17.21 -19.28
CA GLN A 253 5.85 16.50 -19.85
C GLN A 253 5.46 15.11 -20.34
N ARG A 254 4.90 15.05 -21.56
CA ARG A 254 4.63 13.76 -22.19
C ARG A 254 5.93 13.07 -22.60
N VAL A 255 6.21 11.93 -21.98
CA VAL A 255 7.27 11.02 -22.45
C VAL A 255 6.84 10.42 -23.77
N GLN A 256 7.70 10.58 -24.78
CA GLN A 256 7.49 10.11 -26.16
C GLN A 256 8.32 8.87 -26.47
N ARG A 257 9.43 8.64 -25.77
CA ARG A 257 10.32 7.50 -26.03
C ARG A 257 11.20 7.13 -24.84
N LEU A 258 11.48 5.83 -24.70
CA LEU A 258 12.54 5.30 -23.85
C LEU A 258 13.81 5.14 -24.67
N VAL A 259 14.92 5.68 -24.19
CA VAL A 259 16.23 5.57 -24.84
C VAL A 259 16.92 4.30 -24.35
N VAL A 260 17.08 3.34 -25.25
CA VAL A 260 17.67 2.03 -24.95
C VAL A 260 19.06 1.93 -25.56
N ARG A 261 20.05 1.52 -24.75
CA ARG A 261 21.42 1.22 -25.20
C ARG A 261 21.85 -0.11 -24.60
N ASP A 262 22.36 -1.03 -25.43
CA ASP A 262 22.80 -2.37 -25.00
C ASP A 262 21.77 -3.15 -24.16
N GLY A 263 20.49 -3.02 -24.52
CA GLY A 263 19.37 -3.65 -23.81
C GLY A 263 19.07 -3.05 -22.42
N ARG A 264 19.58 -1.86 -22.12
CA ARG A 264 19.29 -1.09 -20.90
C ARG A 264 18.60 0.24 -21.26
N VAL A 265 17.55 0.60 -20.51
CA VAL A 265 16.98 1.95 -20.57
C VAL A 265 17.91 2.91 -19.83
N VAL A 266 18.39 3.95 -20.51
CA VAL A 266 19.38 4.90 -19.98
C VAL A 266 18.85 6.33 -19.84
N ALA A 267 17.77 6.65 -20.55
CA ALA A 267 17.14 7.97 -20.52
C ALA A 267 15.68 7.89 -21.01
N VAL A 268 14.93 8.96 -20.79
CA VAL A 268 13.60 9.17 -21.37
C VAL A 268 13.58 10.44 -22.20
N ARG A 269 12.84 10.45 -23.31
CA ARG A 269 12.70 11.61 -24.18
C ARG A 269 11.27 12.16 -24.11
N THR A 270 11.18 13.48 -24.00
CA THR A 270 9.96 14.29 -24.04
C THR A 270 10.04 15.27 -25.21
N GLY A 271 9.00 16.10 -25.40
CA GLY A 271 9.06 17.22 -26.35
C GLY A 271 10.13 18.25 -26.00
N ASP A 272 10.45 18.41 -24.71
CA ASP A 272 11.35 19.47 -24.22
C ASP A 272 12.81 19.01 -24.10
N GLY A 273 13.07 17.70 -24.20
CA GLY A 273 14.42 17.17 -24.18
C GLY A 273 14.53 15.72 -23.71
N GLU A 274 15.77 15.32 -23.46
CA GLU A 274 16.13 13.97 -22.98
C GLU A 274 16.63 14.05 -21.53
N TYR A 275 16.06 13.22 -20.66
CA TYR A 275 16.40 13.14 -19.24
C TYR A 275 17.12 11.83 -18.96
N ALA A 276 18.37 11.90 -18.50
CA ALA A 276 19.15 10.74 -18.12
C ALA A 276 18.56 10.03 -16.90
N ALA A 277 18.66 8.71 -16.86
CA ALA A 277 18.11 7.86 -15.80
C ALA A 277 19.11 6.74 -15.42
N PRO A 278 20.30 7.08 -14.89
CA PRO A 278 21.38 6.10 -14.66
C PRO A 278 20.99 5.00 -13.66
N GLY A 279 20.15 5.33 -12.67
CA GLY A 279 19.58 4.41 -11.69
C GLY A 279 18.44 3.55 -12.23
N GLY A 280 17.76 4.00 -13.28
CA GLY A 280 16.65 3.30 -13.96
C GLY A 280 15.44 4.20 -14.18
N VAL A 281 14.45 3.65 -14.89
CA VAL A 281 13.15 4.25 -15.19
C VAL A 281 12.06 3.38 -14.57
N LEU A 282 11.17 3.99 -13.78
CA LEU A 282 9.98 3.34 -13.25
C LEU A 282 8.77 3.90 -13.98
N SER A 283 8.05 3.06 -14.71
CA SER A 283 6.87 3.47 -15.46
C SER A 283 5.59 3.04 -14.77
N THR A 284 4.63 3.95 -14.72
CA THR A 284 3.24 3.66 -14.35
C THR A 284 2.30 3.61 -15.56
N VAL A 285 2.85 3.79 -16.75
CA VAL A 285 2.12 3.71 -18.03
C VAL A 285 1.68 2.27 -18.28
N GLU A 286 0.47 2.12 -18.81
CA GLU A 286 -0.11 0.85 -19.21
C GLU A 286 0.76 0.11 -20.27
N PRO A 287 0.75 -1.24 -20.29
CA PRO A 287 1.73 -2.05 -21.02
C PRO A 287 1.70 -1.89 -22.55
N GLN A 288 0.55 -1.67 -23.17
CA GLN A 288 0.45 -1.48 -24.63
C GLN A 288 1.17 -0.20 -25.05
N SER A 289 0.82 0.95 -24.49
CA SER A 289 1.51 2.23 -24.76
C SER A 289 3.00 2.14 -24.39
N LEU A 290 3.32 1.56 -23.22
CA LEU A 290 4.71 1.48 -22.76
C LEU A 290 5.60 0.67 -23.71
N PHE A 291 5.15 -0.49 -24.19
CA PHE A 291 6.00 -1.41 -24.95
C PHE A 291 5.80 -1.36 -26.46
N LEU A 292 4.64 -0.91 -26.95
CA LEU A 292 4.33 -0.79 -28.37
C LEU A 292 4.67 0.59 -28.93
N ASP A 293 4.54 1.64 -28.10
CA ASP A 293 4.71 3.03 -28.56
C ASP A 293 6.00 3.67 -28.03
N LEU A 294 6.28 3.55 -26.73
CA LEU A 294 7.42 4.23 -26.11
C LEU A 294 8.76 3.51 -26.33
N VAL A 295 8.75 2.23 -26.70
CA VAL A 295 9.97 1.43 -26.98
C VAL A 295 10.16 1.25 -28.47
N GLU A 296 11.34 1.57 -28.97
CA GLU A 296 11.70 1.34 -30.37
C GLU A 296 11.69 -0.16 -30.74
N GLY A 297 11.28 -0.44 -31.98
CA GLY A 297 11.30 -1.79 -32.54
C GLY A 297 12.69 -2.44 -32.47
N GLY A 298 12.72 -3.76 -32.27
CA GLY A 298 13.96 -4.55 -32.24
C GLY A 298 14.59 -4.74 -30.85
N HIS A 299 14.16 -3.99 -29.83
CA HIS A 299 14.65 -4.19 -28.45
C HIS A 299 13.92 -5.29 -27.66
N LEU A 300 12.71 -5.66 -28.09
CA LEU A 300 11.85 -6.63 -27.40
C LEU A 300 11.61 -7.85 -28.29
N SER A 301 11.43 -9.01 -27.66
CA SER A 301 11.17 -10.24 -28.42
C SER A 301 9.76 -10.23 -29.02
N PRO A 302 9.55 -10.80 -30.22
CA PRO A 302 8.22 -10.92 -30.81
C PRO A 302 7.24 -11.71 -29.93
N HIS A 303 7.74 -12.65 -29.10
CA HIS A 303 6.91 -13.38 -28.16
C HIS A 303 6.32 -12.47 -27.09
N PHE A 304 7.16 -11.64 -26.46
CA PHE A 304 6.73 -10.69 -25.44
C PHE A 304 5.73 -9.66 -26.00
N LEU A 305 6.03 -9.09 -27.18
CA LEU A 305 5.13 -8.13 -27.83
C LEU A 305 3.75 -8.74 -28.12
N ARG A 306 3.68 -10.01 -28.55
CA ARG A 306 2.39 -10.71 -28.72
C ARG A 306 1.62 -10.89 -27.41
N GLN A 307 2.31 -11.09 -26.28
CA GLN A 307 1.64 -11.15 -24.98
C GLN A 307 1.06 -9.78 -24.61
N VAL A 308 1.82 -8.70 -24.80
CA VAL A 308 1.37 -7.32 -24.56
C VAL A 308 0.17 -6.94 -25.44
N GLN A 309 0.21 -7.28 -26.72
CA GLN A 309 -0.91 -7.05 -27.66
C GLN A 309 -2.19 -7.79 -27.26
N ARG A 310 -2.06 -8.91 -26.53
CA ARG A 310 -3.18 -9.73 -26.03
C ARG A 310 -3.59 -9.36 -24.61
N TYR A 311 -2.96 -8.37 -24.00
CA TYR A 311 -3.37 -7.85 -22.70
C TYR A 311 -4.84 -7.41 -22.77
N ARG A 312 -5.66 -7.87 -21.84
CA ARG A 312 -7.10 -7.64 -21.87
C ARG A 312 -7.50 -6.54 -20.89
N TRP A 313 -8.16 -5.54 -21.43
CA TRP A 313 -8.87 -4.54 -20.65
C TRP A 313 -10.14 -5.14 -20.06
N GLY A 314 -10.55 -4.64 -18.90
CA GLY A 314 -11.85 -4.94 -18.32
C GLY A 314 -12.99 -4.25 -19.07
N THR A 315 -14.18 -4.35 -18.50
CA THR A 315 -15.32 -3.51 -18.94
C THR A 315 -15.02 -2.02 -18.79
N GLY A 316 -15.60 -1.22 -19.69
CA GLY A 316 -15.55 0.24 -19.58
C GLY A 316 -16.47 0.73 -18.47
N VAL A 317 -16.32 2.00 -18.10
CA VAL A 317 -17.17 2.65 -17.10
C VAL A 317 -17.91 3.83 -17.71
N PHE A 318 -19.19 3.95 -17.38
CA PHE A 318 -19.97 5.16 -17.55
C PHE A 318 -20.15 5.80 -16.17
N GLN A 319 -19.76 7.07 -16.06
CA GLN A 319 -19.81 7.82 -14.81
C GLN A 319 -20.64 9.09 -15.02
N MET A 320 -21.40 9.47 -14.01
CA MET A 320 -22.21 10.69 -14.05
C MET A 320 -22.11 11.43 -12.71
N ASP A 321 -21.76 12.70 -12.79
CA ASP A 321 -21.80 13.63 -11.68
C ASP A 321 -23.11 14.42 -11.71
N VAL A 322 -23.74 14.58 -10.55
CA VAL A 322 -25.03 15.26 -10.40
C VAL A 322 -24.93 16.29 -9.28
N ALA A 323 -25.25 17.53 -9.60
CA ALA A 323 -25.48 18.59 -8.62
C ALA A 323 -26.94 18.53 -8.16
N LEU A 324 -27.16 18.47 -6.85
CA LEU A 324 -28.48 18.32 -6.24
C LEU A 324 -28.82 19.49 -5.33
N SER A 325 -30.09 19.90 -5.33
CA SER A 325 -30.64 20.93 -4.45
C SER A 325 -30.98 20.42 -3.04
N GLY A 326 -30.96 19.10 -2.83
CA GLY A 326 -31.25 18.44 -1.55
C GLY A 326 -30.82 16.96 -1.57
N LEU A 327 -30.96 16.26 -0.44
CA LEU A 327 -30.62 14.83 -0.35
C LEU A 327 -31.70 13.96 -1.01
N PRO A 328 -31.32 12.99 -1.86
CA PRO A 328 -32.24 12.03 -2.41
C PRO A 328 -32.79 11.09 -1.34
N GLN A 329 -34.08 10.77 -1.43
CA GLN A 329 -34.76 9.87 -0.50
C GLN A 329 -34.70 8.44 -1.04
N PHE A 330 -33.58 7.76 -0.79
CA PHE A 330 -33.45 6.34 -1.15
C PHE A 330 -34.44 5.48 -0.36
N GLN A 331 -35.09 4.55 -1.06
CA GLN A 331 -35.98 3.57 -0.44
C GLN A 331 -35.18 2.52 0.34
N GLY A 332 -35.68 2.10 1.51
CA GLY A 332 -35.01 1.16 2.39
C GLY A 332 -34.46 1.83 3.66
N GLU A 333 -34.71 1.20 4.80
CA GLU A 333 -34.33 1.77 6.10
C GLU A 333 -32.81 1.98 6.18
N GLY A 334 -32.41 3.24 6.23
CA GLY A 334 -31.05 3.66 6.50
C GLY A 334 -30.21 3.99 5.27
N LEU A 335 -30.74 3.77 4.05
CA LEU A 335 -30.03 4.11 2.81
C LEU A 335 -29.98 5.62 2.54
N GLN A 336 -30.96 6.39 3.03
CA GLN A 336 -31.04 7.85 2.83
C GLN A 336 -29.89 8.65 3.44
N ASP A 337 -29.13 8.02 4.34
CA ASP A 337 -27.99 8.61 5.04
C ASP A 337 -26.75 7.70 4.96
N THR A 338 -26.60 7.01 3.83
CA THR A 338 -25.47 6.14 3.55
C THR A 338 -24.56 6.78 2.50
N LEU A 339 -23.25 6.75 2.77
CA LEU A 339 -22.23 7.45 1.98
C LEU A 339 -22.05 6.87 0.56
N LEU A 340 -22.06 5.54 0.44
CA LEU A 340 -21.88 4.81 -0.80
C LEU A 340 -22.91 3.68 -0.89
N LEU A 341 -23.60 3.55 -2.02
CA LEU A 341 -24.66 2.59 -2.26
C LEU A 341 -24.40 1.77 -3.51
N HIS A 342 -24.57 0.46 -3.42
CA HIS A 342 -24.70 -0.43 -4.58
C HIS A 342 -26.17 -0.79 -4.80
N LEU A 343 -26.72 -0.35 -5.92
CA LEU A 343 -28.14 -0.43 -6.24
C LEU A 343 -28.34 -1.32 -7.47
N GLY A 344 -29.00 -2.46 -7.27
CA GLY A 344 -29.26 -3.43 -8.33
C GLY A 344 -30.51 -4.25 -8.06
N ASP A 345 -31.08 -4.84 -9.11
CA ASP A 345 -32.40 -5.48 -9.01
C ASP A 345 -32.34 -6.84 -8.30
N SER A 346 -31.31 -7.64 -8.61
CA SER A 346 -31.01 -8.93 -7.98
C SER A 346 -29.60 -9.38 -8.34
N LEU A 347 -29.06 -10.36 -7.62
CA LEU A 347 -27.78 -10.99 -7.92
C LEU A 347 -27.75 -11.56 -9.36
N ASP A 348 -28.86 -12.13 -9.83
CA ASP A 348 -29.00 -12.65 -11.19
C ASP A 348 -29.04 -11.54 -12.25
N GLU A 349 -29.59 -10.37 -11.92
CA GLU A 349 -29.51 -9.19 -12.79
C GLU A 349 -28.06 -8.69 -12.89
N LEU A 350 -27.32 -8.67 -11.78
CA LEU A 350 -25.89 -8.28 -11.80
C LEU A 350 -25.09 -9.18 -12.75
N THR A 351 -25.31 -10.50 -12.67
CA THR A 351 -24.71 -11.48 -13.59
C THR A 351 -25.06 -11.17 -15.05
N ARG A 352 -26.35 -10.92 -15.34
CA ARG A 352 -26.82 -10.60 -16.70
C ARG A 352 -26.23 -9.29 -17.22
N GLY A 353 -26.13 -8.27 -16.38
CA GLY A 353 -25.55 -6.97 -16.69
C GLY A 353 -24.06 -7.07 -17.05
N VAL A 354 -23.25 -7.75 -16.23
CA VAL A 354 -21.82 -7.95 -16.52
C VAL A 354 -21.64 -8.77 -17.80
N ALA A 355 -22.42 -9.84 -17.96
CA ALA A 355 -22.37 -10.67 -19.17
C ALA A 355 -22.76 -9.87 -20.43
N ALA A 356 -23.74 -8.97 -20.33
CA ALA A 356 -24.12 -8.07 -21.42
C ALA A 356 -22.96 -7.12 -21.76
N ALA A 357 -22.38 -6.43 -20.78
CA ALA A 357 -21.27 -5.50 -20.97
C ALA A 357 -20.06 -6.18 -21.63
N ARG A 358 -19.70 -7.40 -21.20
CA ARG A 358 -18.61 -8.20 -21.81
C ARG A 358 -18.86 -8.57 -23.27
N ARG A 359 -20.13 -8.64 -23.71
CA ARG A 359 -20.50 -8.95 -25.11
C ARG A 359 -20.72 -7.70 -25.97
N GLY A 360 -20.43 -6.50 -25.46
CA GLY A 360 -20.71 -5.27 -26.20
C GLY A 360 -22.15 -4.78 -26.07
N VAL A 361 -22.95 -5.31 -25.14
CA VAL A 361 -24.38 -4.97 -25.01
C VAL A 361 -24.61 -4.08 -23.80
N LEU A 362 -25.32 -2.97 -23.98
CA LEU A 362 -25.73 -2.11 -22.86
C LEU A 362 -26.72 -2.85 -21.96
N PRO A 363 -26.49 -2.90 -20.63
CA PRO A 363 -27.47 -3.45 -19.70
C PRO A 363 -28.80 -2.68 -19.73
N GLU A 364 -29.91 -3.40 -19.63
CA GLU A 364 -31.24 -2.78 -19.45
C GLU A 364 -31.37 -2.22 -18.02
N HIS A 365 -30.96 -3.00 -17.03
CA HIS A 365 -30.95 -2.64 -15.62
C HIS A 365 -29.51 -2.66 -15.10
N PRO A 366 -28.72 -1.60 -15.37
CA PRO A 366 -27.35 -1.52 -14.87
C PRO A 366 -27.31 -1.47 -13.34
N LEU A 367 -26.32 -2.15 -12.73
CA LEU A 367 -25.94 -1.87 -11.34
C LEU A 367 -25.49 -0.42 -11.26
N LEU A 368 -26.03 0.34 -10.32
CA LEU A 368 -25.57 1.69 -10.04
C LEU A 368 -24.77 1.71 -8.76
N VAL A 369 -23.59 2.32 -8.81
CA VAL A 369 -22.86 2.73 -7.63
C VAL A 369 -23.11 4.20 -7.42
N ALA A 370 -23.71 4.56 -6.27
CA ALA A 370 -24.13 5.92 -5.97
C ALA A 370 -23.43 6.43 -4.70
N GLY A 371 -22.71 7.55 -4.82
CA GLY A 371 -21.92 8.16 -3.74
C GLY A 371 -22.38 9.57 -3.39
N LEU A 372 -22.53 9.87 -2.11
CA LEU A 372 -22.94 11.17 -1.57
C LEU A 372 -21.83 11.80 -0.72
N HIS A 373 -20.76 12.28 -1.35
CA HIS A 373 -19.58 12.83 -0.64
C HIS A 373 -19.91 13.93 0.36
N THR A 374 -20.94 14.75 0.08
CA THR A 374 -21.38 15.84 0.96
C THR A 374 -21.88 15.41 2.33
N LEU A 375 -22.21 14.12 2.54
CA LEU A 375 -22.54 13.60 3.88
C LEU A 375 -21.33 13.68 4.80
N ALA A 376 -20.17 13.21 4.33
CA ALA A 376 -18.93 13.21 5.11
C ALA A 376 -18.13 14.50 4.95
N ASP A 377 -18.29 15.22 3.84
CA ASP A 377 -17.60 16.50 3.58
C ASP A 377 -18.55 17.55 2.98
N PRO A 378 -19.19 18.38 3.82
CA PRO A 378 -20.07 19.45 3.36
C PRO A 378 -19.39 20.51 2.48
N SER A 379 -18.04 20.57 2.43
CA SER A 379 -17.31 21.56 1.60
C SER A 379 -17.33 21.25 0.10
N ARG A 380 -17.96 20.14 -0.30
CA ARG A 380 -18.07 19.67 -1.69
C ARG A 380 -19.17 20.35 -2.49
N ALA A 381 -20.10 21.03 -1.83
CA ALA A 381 -21.21 21.74 -2.47
C ALA A 381 -21.57 23.01 -1.67
N PRO A 382 -22.38 23.93 -2.25
CA PRO A 382 -22.99 25.02 -1.50
C PRO A 382 -23.87 24.50 -0.34
N ALA A 383 -24.10 25.36 0.66
CA ALA A 383 -24.87 24.98 1.85
C ALA A 383 -26.29 24.48 1.50
N GLY A 384 -26.66 23.32 2.05
CA GLY A 384 -27.95 22.66 1.79
C GLY A 384 -28.05 21.93 0.45
N GLN A 385 -26.99 21.97 -0.38
CA GLN A 385 -26.90 21.30 -1.66
C GLN A 385 -25.93 20.12 -1.59
N HIS A 386 -26.03 19.21 -2.56
CA HIS A 386 -25.35 17.92 -2.50
C HIS A 386 -24.71 17.54 -3.84
N THR A 387 -23.60 16.78 -3.77
CA THR A 387 -23.02 16.12 -4.93
C THR A 387 -23.40 14.65 -4.91
N LEU A 388 -23.86 14.13 -6.05
CA LEU A 388 -24.10 12.71 -6.25
C LEU A 388 -23.21 12.21 -7.38
N TRP A 389 -22.38 11.22 -7.06
CA TRP A 389 -21.49 10.54 -7.99
C TRP A 389 -22.11 9.19 -8.36
N LEU A 390 -22.26 8.91 -9.65
CA LEU A 390 -22.85 7.68 -10.18
C LEU A 390 -21.86 6.95 -11.08
N MET A 391 -21.79 5.64 -10.98
CA MET A 391 -20.92 4.81 -11.81
C MET A 391 -21.59 3.48 -12.16
N THR A 392 -21.41 3.03 -13.40
CA THR A 392 -21.81 1.69 -13.83
C THR A 392 -20.86 1.12 -14.89
N HIS A 393 -20.78 -0.21 -14.94
CA HIS A 393 -19.98 -0.93 -15.93
C HIS A 393 -20.74 -1.07 -17.25
N VAL A 394 -20.05 -0.77 -18.35
CA VAL A 394 -20.59 -0.72 -19.70
C VAL A 394 -19.62 -1.37 -20.68
N PRO A 395 -20.08 -1.79 -21.87
CA PRO A 395 -19.17 -2.18 -22.93
C PRO A 395 -18.31 -0.99 -23.40
N ALA A 396 -17.03 -1.23 -23.64
CA ALA A 396 -16.17 -0.25 -24.29
C ALA A 396 -16.67 0.13 -25.69
N ARG A 397 -17.10 -0.89 -26.47
CA ARG A 397 -17.75 -0.70 -27.78
C ARG A 397 -19.16 -1.25 -27.76
N VAL A 398 -20.13 -0.40 -28.08
CA VAL A 398 -21.55 -0.76 -28.07
C VAL A 398 -21.93 -1.46 -29.38
N GLN A 399 -22.27 -2.74 -29.28
CA GLN A 399 -22.73 -3.62 -30.35
C GLN A 399 -24.23 -3.94 -30.26
N GLY A 400 -24.86 -3.65 -29.13
CA GLY A 400 -26.26 -3.93 -28.87
C GLY A 400 -26.78 -3.23 -27.62
N ASP A 401 -28.08 -3.33 -27.42
CA ASP A 401 -28.78 -2.82 -26.25
C ASP A 401 -29.77 -3.88 -25.76
N ALA A 402 -29.64 -4.32 -24.50
CA ALA A 402 -30.54 -5.34 -23.94
C ALA A 402 -31.99 -4.85 -23.87
N ALA A 403 -32.21 -3.53 -23.75
CA ALA A 403 -33.53 -2.94 -23.73
C ALA A 403 -34.12 -2.69 -25.12
N GLU A 404 -33.36 -2.94 -26.20
CA GLU A 404 -33.74 -2.68 -27.60
C GLU A 404 -34.24 -1.23 -27.86
N LYS A 405 -33.72 -0.25 -27.11
CA LYS A 405 -34.13 1.17 -27.22
C LYS A 405 -33.06 2.06 -27.84
N LEU A 406 -31.80 1.64 -27.78
CA LEU A 406 -30.65 2.39 -28.29
C LEU A 406 -29.99 1.61 -29.43
N ALA A 407 -29.78 2.27 -30.57
CA ALA A 407 -29.06 1.66 -31.68
C ALA A 407 -27.55 1.55 -31.34
N PRO A 408 -26.87 0.46 -31.74
CA PRO A 408 -25.42 0.36 -31.62
C PRO A 408 -24.70 1.53 -32.28
N GLY A 409 -23.60 1.99 -31.69
CA GLY A 409 -22.88 3.16 -32.20
C GLY A 409 -21.78 3.66 -31.29
N ALA A 410 -21.23 4.83 -31.65
CA ALA A 410 -20.21 5.50 -30.86
C ALA A 410 -20.82 6.12 -29.59
N TRP A 411 -20.02 6.18 -28.52
CA TRP A 411 -20.45 6.73 -27.24
C TRP A 411 -20.86 8.20 -27.31
N SER A 412 -20.31 8.98 -28.24
CA SER A 412 -20.72 10.37 -28.47
C SER A 412 -22.21 10.54 -28.78
N GLY A 413 -22.84 9.58 -29.47
CA GLY A 413 -24.28 9.58 -29.74
C GLY A 413 -25.12 8.86 -28.66
N LEU A 414 -24.47 8.11 -27.76
CA LEU A 414 -25.13 7.29 -26.74
C LEU A 414 -25.03 7.90 -25.33
N ARG A 415 -24.18 8.90 -25.12
CA ARG A 415 -23.95 9.53 -23.81
C ARG A 415 -25.25 9.97 -23.15
N ASP A 416 -25.99 10.85 -23.80
CA ASP A 416 -27.19 11.45 -23.20
C ASP A 416 -28.34 10.43 -23.11
N PRO A 417 -28.66 9.63 -24.16
CA PRO A 417 -29.71 8.62 -24.05
C PRO A 417 -29.45 7.55 -22.98
N PHE A 418 -28.19 7.12 -22.83
CA PHE A 418 -27.82 6.18 -21.76
C PHE A 418 -27.77 6.86 -20.39
N GLY A 419 -27.36 8.14 -20.32
CA GLY A 419 -27.46 8.95 -19.12
C GLY A 419 -28.90 9.06 -18.59
N GLU A 420 -29.88 9.25 -19.48
CA GLU A 420 -31.30 9.20 -19.11
C GLU A 420 -31.72 7.82 -18.60
N ARG A 421 -31.17 6.72 -19.13
CA ARG A 421 -31.42 5.38 -18.57
C ARG A 421 -30.85 5.26 -17.15
N VAL A 422 -29.64 5.76 -16.90
CA VAL A 422 -29.03 5.76 -15.56
C VAL A 422 -29.90 6.51 -14.56
N LEU A 423 -30.36 7.72 -14.92
CA LEU A 423 -31.25 8.51 -14.06
C LEU A 423 -32.62 7.83 -13.86
N ASN A 424 -33.20 7.24 -14.91
CA ASN A 424 -34.44 6.47 -14.79
C ASN A 424 -34.30 5.25 -13.88
N THR A 425 -33.18 4.52 -13.97
CA THR A 425 -32.91 3.40 -13.07
C THR A 425 -32.78 3.88 -11.64
N LEU A 426 -32.06 4.99 -11.41
CA LEU A 426 -31.84 5.55 -10.09
C LEU A 426 -33.14 6.08 -9.46
N GLU A 427 -34.03 6.70 -10.24
CA GLU A 427 -35.36 7.16 -9.82
C GLU A 427 -36.21 6.02 -9.24
N ARG A 428 -36.01 4.76 -9.67
CA ARG A 428 -36.67 3.59 -9.06
C ARG A 428 -36.25 3.36 -7.62
N PHE A 429 -34.99 3.69 -7.28
CA PHE A 429 -34.43 3.56 -5.93
C PHE A 429 -34.63 4.82 -5.08
N ALA A 430 -34.75 5.99 -5.70
CA ALA A 430 -34.98 7.27 -5.03
C ALA A 430 -36.06 8.08 -5.78
N PRO A 431 -37.35 7.77 -5.59
CA PRO A 431 -38.44 8.52 -6.22
C PRO A 431 -38.42 10.00 -5.82
N GLY A 432 -38.63 10.89 -6.79
CA GLY A 432 -38.51 12.34 -6.63
C GLY A 432 -37.09 12.87 -6.80
N LEU A 433 -36.10 12.03 -7.12
CA LEU A 433 -34.72 12.47 -7.35
C LEU A 433 -34.66 13.52 -8.47
N ARG A 434 -35.40 13.33 -9.56
CA ARG A 434 -35.39 14.26 -10.71
C ARG A 434 -35.70 15.71 -10.32
N ASP A 435 -36.57 15.93 -9.34
CA ASP A 435 -36.92 17.27 -8.85
C ASP A 435 -35.76 17.94 -8.09
N LEU A 436 -34.79 17.15 -7.63
CA LEU A 436 -33.60 17.65 -6.93
C LEU A 436 -32.45 18.01 -7.88
N VAL A 437 -32.47 17.54 -9.13
CA VAL A 437 -31.34 17.69 -10.08
C VAL A 437 -31.21 19.14 -10.55
N LEU A 438 -30.05 19.74 -10.26
CA LEU A 438 -29.69 21.07 -10.73
C LEU A 438 -28.89 21.03 -12.03
N ALA A 439 -27.98 20.06 -12.15
CA ALA A 439 -27.16 19.84 -13.35
C ALA A 439 -26.56 18.44 -13.33
N THR A 440 -26.26 17.91 -14.52
CA THR A 440 -25.59 16.62 -14.71
C THR A 440 -24.37 16.77 -15.62
N HIS A 441 -23.38 15.92 -15.41
CA HIS A 441 -22.24 15.77 -16.30
C HIS A 441 -21.92 14.28 -16.44
N ALA A 442 -21.98 13.75 -17.66
CA ALA A 442 -21.74 12.34 -17.94
C ALA A 442 -20.42 12.14 -18.68
N GLN A 443 -19.67 11.13 -18.27
CA GLN A 443 -18.43 10.67 -18.90
C GLN A 443 -18.60 9.23 -19.38
N THR A 444 -18.29 9.02 -20.64
CA THR A 444 -18.30 7.71 -21.29
C THR A 444 -16.91 7.05 -21.24
N PRO A 445 -16.77 5.76 -21.59
CA PRO A 445 -15.46 5.13 -21.73
C PRO A 445 -14.45 5.93 -22.58
N ASP A 446 -14.92 6.52 -23.69
CA ASP A 446 -14.07 7.33 -24.58
C ASP A 446 -13.59 8.62 -23.89
N ASP A 447 -14.44 9.23 -23.06
CA ASP A 447 -14.09 10.44 -22.29
C ASP A 447 -13.08 10.14 -21.19
N LEU A 448 -13.24 9.00 -20.49
CA LEU A 448 -12.31 8.55 -19.47
C LEU A 448 -10.92 8.28 -20.07
N PHE A 449 -10.87 7.61 -21.22
CA PHE A 449 -9.61 7.37 -21.95
C PHE A 449 -8.97 8.68 -22.43
N ALA A 450 -9.76 9.60 -22.98
CA ALA A 450 -9.27 10.91 -23.44
C ALA A 450 -8.68 11.74 -22.28
N ALA A 451 -9.31 11.70 -21.11
CA ALA A 451 -8.85 12.43 -19.93
C ALA A 451 -7.64 11.77 -19.24
N ASN A 452 -7.49 10.45 -19.35
CA ASN A 452 -6.33 9.71 -18.85
C ASN A 452 -6.06 8.48 -19.73
N SER A 453 -4.97 8.52 -20.49
CA SER A 453 -4.62 7.47 -21.47
C SER A 453 -4.27 6.11 -20.86
N ASN A 454 -4.20 5.99 -19.53
CA ASN A 454 -4.09 4.69 -18.87
C ASN A 454 -5.43 3.98 -18.67
N LEU A 455 -6.55 4.69 -18.86
CA LEU A 455 -7.91 4.14 -18.76
C LEU A 455 -8.35 3.63 -20.13
N VAL A 456 -7.56 2.72 -20.71
CA VAL A 456 -7.80 2.18 -22.05
C VAL A 456 -9.19 1.57 -22.11
N ASP A 457 -9.96 1.90 -23.15
CA ASP A 457 -11.34 1.44 -23.32
C ASP A 457 -12.28 1.81 -22.14
N GLY A 458 -11.91 2.81 -21.33
CA GLY A 458 -12.64 3.25 -20.13
C GLY A 458 -12.44 2.37 -18.89
N ASP A 459 -11.47 1.45 -18.92
CA ASP A 459 -11.18 0.53 -17.82
C ASP A 459 -10.44 1.22 -16.66
N ILE A 460 -11.15 1.41 -15.54
CA ILE A 460 -10.61 2.01 -14.31
C ILE A 460 -9.60 1.11 -13.57
N GLY A 461 -9.59 -0.19 -13.88
CA GLY A 461 -8.69 -1.19 -13.32
C GLY A 461 -7.35 -1.30 -14.05
N SER A 462 -7.21 -0.67 -15.22
CA SER A 462 -6.02 -0.75 -16.09
C SER A 462 -5.65 -2.21 -16.39
N GLY A 463 -6.66 -3.02 -16.72
CA GLY A 463 -6.61 -4.44 -17.04
C GLY A 463 -7.57 -5.26 -16.18
N SER A 464 -8.15 -6.28 -16.80
CA SER A 464 -9.10 -7.20 -16.16
C SER A 464 -8.54 -7.89 -14.90
N HIS A 465 -9.41 -8.11 -13.90
CA HIS A 465 -9.08 -8.82 -12.67
C HIS A 465 -9.38 -10.32 -12.68
N THR A 466 -9.68 -10.90 -13.85
CA THR A 466 -9.85 -12.35 -13.96
C THR A 466 -8.58 -13.10 -13.52
N LEU A 467 -8.75 -14.28 -12.93
CA LEU A 467 -7.68 -15.07 -12.33
C LEU A 467 -6.48 -15.30 -13.29
N ASP A 468 -6.75 -15.50 -14.58
CA ASP A 468 -5.74 -15.77 -15.62
C ASP A 468 -4.93 -14.53 -16.02
N GLN A 469 -5.28 -13.33 -15.54
CA GLN A 469 -4.53 -12.09 -15.71
C GLN A 469 -4.10 -11.45 -14.37
N GLN A 470 -4.32 -12.11 -13.25
CA GLN A 470 -3.91 -11.64 -11.93
C GLN A 470 -2.63 -12.31 -11.41
N LEU A 471 -2.10 -11.75 -10.33
CA LEU A 471 -0.95 -12.30 -9.60
C LEU A 471 0.27 -12.51 -10.53
N LEU A 472 0.70 -13.76 -10.70
CA LEU A 472 1.87 -14.16 -11.48
C LEU A 472 1.71 -13.92 -12.99
N PHE A 473 0.48 -13.64 -13.44
CA PHE A 473 0.16 -13.39 -14.84
C PHE A 473 0.08 -11.89 -15.18
N ARG A 474 0.19 -10.99 -14.18
CA ARG A 474 0.06 -9.53 -14.37
C ARG A 474 1.43 -8.83 -14.40
N PRO A 475 1.77 -7.99 -15.41
CA PRO A 475 0.96 -7.63 -16.58
C PRO A 475 0.87 -8.75 -17.62
N VAL A 476 1.94 -9.53 -17.79
CA VAL A 476 1.94 -10.74 -18.61
C VAL A 476 2.74 -11.82 -17.89
N ALA A 477 2.46 -13.08 -18.17
CA ALA A 477 3.14 -14.22 -17.55
C ALA A 477 4.67 -14.09 -17.63
N GLY A 478 5.34 -14.25 -16.48
CA GLY A 478 6.79 -14.15 -16.34
C GLY A 478 7.33 -12.76 -15.99
N TRP A 479 6.49 -11.71 -16.01
CA TRP A 479 6.90 -10.32 -15.74
C TRP A 479 6.20 -9.69 -14.53
N PHE A 480 5.76 -10.52 -13.57
CA PHE A 480 5.03 -10.09 -12.36
C PHE A 480 5.91 -9.47 -11.25
N GLN A 481 7.23 -9.53 -11.38
CA GLN A 481 8.18 -9.10 -10.35
C GLN A 481 8.59 -7.62 -10.48
N HIS A 482 7.76 -6.79 -11.13
CA HIS A 482 7.99 -5.37 -11.37
C HIS A 482 9.24 -5.00 -12.20
N ARG A 483 10.00 -5.97 -12.72
CA ARG A 483 11.03 -5.74 -13.75
C ARG A 483 10.41 -5.90 -15.12
N ALA A 484 10.93 -5.19 -16.12
CA ALA A 484 10.59 -5.38 -17.52
C ALA A 484 11.70 -6.14 -18.28
N PRO A 485 11.45 -6.60 -19.53
CA PRO A 485 12.47 -7.24 -20.37
C PRO A 485 13.69 -6.37 -20.69
N LEU A 486 13.60 -5.06 -20.48
CA LEU A 486 14.70 -4.11 -20.64
C LEU A 486 15.35 -3.84 -19.28
N LYS A 487 16.68 -3.94 -19.21
CA LYS A 487 17.40 -3.66 -17.96
C LYS A 487 17.17 -2.21 -17.55
N GLY A 488 16.95 -1.98 -16.26
CA GLY A 488 16.72 -0.64 -15.73
C GLY A 488 15.31 -0.09 -15.98
N LEU A 489 14.38 -0.87 -16.55
CA LEU A 489 12.96 -0.51 -16.62
C LEU A 489 12.15 -1.31 -15.59
N TYR A 490 11.32 -0.60 -14.82
CA TYR A 490 10.49 -1.14 -13.76
C TYR A 490 9.02 -0.78 -13.96
N LEU A 491 8.12 -1.69 -13.59
CA LEU A 491 6.68 -1.60 -13.82
C LEU A 491 5.95 -1.38 -12.49
N GLY A 492 5.38 -0.20 -12.32
CA GLY A 492 4.71 0.22 -11.09
C GLY A 492 3.29 0.75 -11.27
N GLY A 493 2.70 0.61 -12.46
CA GLY A 493 1.33 1.04 -12.76
C GLY A 493 0.26 0.05 -12.29
N ALA A 494 -1.02 0.42 -12.44
CA ALA A 494 -2.16 -0.42 -12.07
C ALA A 494 -2.26 -1.71 -12.92
N SER A 495 -1.65 -1.74 -14.11
CA SER A 495 -1.50 -2.98 -14.89
C SER A 495 -0.48 -3.97 -14.33
N SER A 496 0.23 -3.63 -13.25
CA SER A 496 1.12 -4.55 -12.51
C SER A 496 0.45 -5.04 -11.23
N HIS A 497 0.84 -6.22 -10.74
CA HIS A 497 0.37 -6.69 -9.43
C HIS A 497 0.62 -5.63 -8.34
N PRO A 498 -0.35 -5.32 -7.46
CA PRO A 498 -1.63 -6.01 -7.26
C PRO A 498 -2.83 -5.53 -8.07
N GLY A 499 -2.70 -4.48 -8.88
CA GLY A 499 -3.82 -3.95 -9.66
C GLY A 499 -4.18 -2.50 -9.32
N GLY A 500 -5.42 -2.15 -9.64
CA GLY A 500 -6.03 -0.85 -9.32
C GLY A 500 -6.47 -0.73 -7.84
N GLY A 501 -7.06 0.42 -7.50
CA GLY A 501 -7.65 0.66 -6.17
C GLY A 501 -6.90 1.64 -5.26
N VAL A 502 -6.02 2.50 -5.81
CA VAL A 502 -5.42 3.66 -5.12
C VAL A 502 -4.81 3.32 -3.74
N HIS A 503 -4.07 2.22 -3.67
CA HIS A 503 -3.35 1.80 -2.46
C HIS A 503 -1.84 2.14 -2.52
N GLY A 504 -1.30 2.42 -3.72
CA GLY A 504 0.11 2.80 -3.94
C GLY A 504 1.12 1.63 -3.98
N ALA A 505 0.63 0.38 -3.90
CA ALA A 505 1.51 -0.78 -3.75
C ALA A 505 2.26 -1.16 -5.01
N ALA A 506 1.67 -1.04 -6.20
CA ALA A 506 2.36 -1.36 -7.44
C ALA A 506 3.62 -0.47 -7.60
N GLY A 507 3.47 0.84 -7.37
CA GLY A 507 4.57 1.80 -7.40
C GLY A 507 5.60 1.57 -6.30
N SER A 508 5.17 1.40 -5.04
CA SER A 508 6.06 1.11 -3.91
C SER A 508 6.86 -0.19 -4.13
N ASN A 509 6.24 -1.23 -4.67
CA ASN A 509 6.90 -2.51 -4.92
C ASN A 509 7.93 -2.40 -6.04
N ALA A 510 7.60 -1.72 -7.14
CA ALA A 510 8.55 -1.42 -8.20
C ALA A 510 9.75 -0.60 -7.69
N ALA A 511 9.51 0.41 -6.85
CA ALA A 511 10.57 1.20 -6.22
C ALA A 511 11.48 0.32 -5.34
N ARG A 512 10.92 -0.56 -4.50
CA ARG A 512 11.70 -1.48 -3.67
C ARG A 512 12.56 -2.43 -4.53
N VAL A 513 12.00 -2.95 -5.62
CA VAL A 513 12.74 -3.82 -6.56
C VAL A 513 13.88 -3.05 -7.24
N LEU A 514 13.64 -1.80 -7.65
CA LEU A 514 14.67 -0.92 -8.20
C LEU A 514 15.79 -0.68 -7.19
N LEU A 515 15.46 -0.33 -5.94
CA LEU A 515 16.45 -0.12 -4.88
C LEU A 515 17.30 -1.36 -4.61
N LEU A 516 16.71 -2.55 -4.63
CA LEU A 516 17.45 -3.82 -4.49
C LEU A 516 18.47 -3.99 -5.63
N ASP A 517 18.07 -3.74 -6.88
CA ASP A 517 18.96 -3.83 -8.03
C ASP A 517 20.05 -2.75 -7.99
N HIS A 518 19.71 -1.54 -7.58
CA HIS A 518 20.63 -0.42 -7.44
C HIS A 518 21.73 -0.73 -6.41
N ARG A 519 21.35 -1.25 -5.24
CA ARG A 519 22.27 -1.69 -4.18
C ARG A 519 23.14 -2.86 -4.64
N ALA A 520 22.56 -3.85 -5.30
CA ALA A 520 23.32 -4.99 -5.86
C ALA A 520 24.33 -4.54 -6.93
N GLY A 521 23.95 -3.56 -7.77
CA GLY A 521 24.84 -2.95 -8.76
C GLY A 521 26.00 -2.19 -8.10
N SER A 522 25.72 -1.41 -7.05
CA SER A 522 26.75 -0.73 -6.24
C SER A 522 27.74 -1.72 -5.62
N LEU A 523 27.23 -2.79 -5.00
CA LEU A 523 28.07 -3.87 -4.45
C LEU A 523 28.95 -4.53 -5.52
N ARG A 524 28.41 -4.85 -6.70
CA ARG A 524 29.20 -5.43 -7.81
C ARG A 524 30.29 -4.48 -8.32
N ARG A 525 30.02 -3.17 -8.39
CA ARG A 525 31.01 -2.15 -8.77
C ARG A 525 32.10 -2.02 -7.71
N ASN A 526 31.73 -1.98 -6.43
CA ASN A 526 32.68 -1.91 -5.32
C ASN A 526 33.54 -3.17 -5.25
N VAL A 527 32.96 -4.37 -5.44
CA VAL A 527 33.71 -5.63 -5.51
C VAL A 527 34.64 -5.68 -6.72
N ARG A 528 34.25 -5.14 -7.88
CA ARG A 528 35.13 -5.03 -9.06
C ARG A 528 36.24 -4.00 -8.87
N ALA A 529 35.94 -2.85 -8.29
CA ALA A 529 36.93 -1.82 -7.97
C ALA A 529 37.96 -2.31 -6.94
N VAL A 530 37.50 -3.07 -5.93
CA VAL A 530 38.37 -3.72 -4.94
C VAL A 530 39.16 -4.89 -5.53
N ARG A 531 38.60 -5.65 -6.49
CA ARG A 531 39.37 -6.66 -7.24
C ARG A 531 40.44 -6.04 -8.13
N HIS A 532 40.19 -4.86 -8.69
CA HIS A 532 41.23 -4.13 -9.44
C HIS A 532 42.27 -3.48 -8.54
N ALA A 533 41.91 -3.13 -7.30
CA ALA A 533 42.83 -2.64 -6.27
C ALA A 533 43.50 -3.77 -5.45
N GLY A 534 43.19 -5.04 -5.73
CA GLY A 534 43.42 -6.17 -4.84
C GLY A 534 44.19 -7.32 -5.47
N GLU A 535 45.34 -7.04 -6.09
CA GLU A 535 46.48 -7.97 -6.10
C GLU A 535 47.23 -7.90 -4.76
N VAL A 536 46.53 -8.07 -3.62
CA VAL A 536 47.18 -8.35 -2.32
C VAL A 536 46.29 -9.27 -1.46
N SER A 537 46.70 -10.54 -1.44
CA SER A 537 46.56 -11.60 -0.42
C SER A 537 45.20 -11.94 0.25
N ALA A 538 44.80 -13.19 0.03
CA ALA A 538 44.22 -14.20 0.93
C ALA A 538 43.56 -13.77 2.27
N ARG A 539 42.31 -14.23 2.47
CA ARG A 539 41.86 -15.07 3.61
C ARG A 539 40.34 -15.31 3.54
N LEU A 540 39.95 -16.42 2.91
CA LEU A 540 38.63 -17.03 3.07
C LEU A 540 38.78 -18.23 4.00
N ARG A 541 38.61 -18.01 5.31
CA ARG A 541 38.27 -19.06 6.28
C ARG A 541 37.16 -18.52 7.18
N ALA A 542 36.22 -19.39 7.54
CA ALA A 542 35.26 -19.10 8.60
C ALA A 542 36.02 -18.85 9.91
N PRO A 543 35.63 -17.87 10.74
CA PRO A 543 36.27 -17.69 12.02
C PRO A 543 35.95 -18.88 12.92
N GLU A 544 36.99 -19.56 13.39
CA GLU A 544 36.90 -20.40 14.59
C GLU A 544 36.38 -19.55 15.76
N ALA A 545 35.75 -20.20 16.75
CA ALA A 545 35.27 -19.56 17.96
C ALA A 545 36.44 -18.89 18.70
N SER A 546 36.68 -17.62 18.38
CA SER A 546 37.71 -16.81 19.02
C SER A 546 37.13 -16.18 20.27
N THR A 547 37.82 -16.39 21.40
CA THR A 547 37.54 -15.73 22.68
C THR A 547 37.94 -14.24 22.69
N ARG A 548 38.43 -13.72 21.55
CA ARG A 548 38.82 -12.33 21.37
C ARG A 548 37.60 -11.42 21.16
N LEU A 549 37.60 -10.29 21.86
CA LEU A 549 36.68 -9.19 21.66
C LEU A 549 36.91 -8.56 20.27
N LEU A 550 35.83 -8.40 19.51
CA LEU A 550 35.87 -7.72 18.22
C LEU A 550 35.70 -6.22 18.41
N THR A 551 36.60 -5.47 17.78
CA THR A 551 36.43 -4.06 17.49
C THR A 551 35.74 -3.92 16.14
N ALA A 552 35.17 -2.74 15.84
CA ALA A 552 34.62 -2.54 14.51
C ALA A 552 35.70 -2.65 13.42
N ALA A 553 36.97 -2.36 13.73
CA ALA A 553 38.09 -2.53 12.80
C ALA A 553 38.29 -3.99 12.34
N ASP A 554 37.84 -4.98 13.12
CA ASP A 554 37.99 -6.41 12.78
C ASP A 554 36.97 -6.90 11.73
N GLY A 555 35.95 -6.11 11.38
CA GLY A 555 34.93 -6.49 10.40
C GLY A 555 35.12 -5.90 9.00
N VAL A 556 34.17 -6.17 8.10
CA VAL A 556 34.15 -5.70 6.71
C VAL A 556 32.89 -4.89 6.40
N GLY A 557 33.00 -3.98 5.43
CA GLY A 557 31.89 -3.10 5.03
C GLY A 557 31.79 -1.80 5.86
N PRO A 558 30.78 -0.96 5.58
CA PRO A 558 30.63 0.33 6.26
C PRO A 558 30.36 0.15 7.76
N LEU A 559 30.90 1.05 8.57
CA LEU A 559 30.53 1.18 9.98
C LEU A 559 29.12 1.77 10.07
N MET A 560 28.20 1.01 10.63
CA MET A 560 26.81 1.44 10.79
C MET A 560 26.55 1.78 12.26
N GLN A 561 25.86 2.89 12.49
CA GLN A 561 25.24 3.21 13.76
C GLN A 561 23.74 2.99 13.66
N TYR A 562 23.22 2.07 14.46
CA TYR A 562 21.78 1.86 14.62
C TYR A 562 21.34 2.35 15.99
N ASP A 563 20.41 3.30 15.98
CA ASP A 563 19.78 3.86 17.16
C ASP A 563 18.30 3.46 17.22
N ALA A 564 17.87 2.96 18.37
CA ALA A 564 16.46 2.82 18.70
C ALA A 564 16.20 3.43 20.08
N TRP A 565 15.14 4.22 20.21
CA TRP A 565 14.82 4.88 21.48
C TRP A 565 13.33 5.10 21.71
N VAL A 566 12.98 5.34 22.98
CA VAL A 566 11.61 5.55 23.44
C VAL A 566 11.60 6.42 24.69
N LEU A 567 10.50 7.14 24.92
CA LEU A 567 10.20 7.81 26.19
C LEU A 567 9.34 6.89 27.06
N VAL A 568 9.70 6.74 28.32
CA VAL A 568 9.02 5.89 29.30
C VAL A 568 8.57 6.74 30.47
N HIS A 569 7.27 6.80 30.74
CA HIS A 569 6.72 7.51 31.89
C HIS A 569 6.53 6.58 33.09
N GLY A 570 6.58 7.13 34.31
CA GLY A 570 6.24 6.39 35.54
C GLY A 570 7.35 5.48 36.08
N THR A 571 8.60 5.71 35.67
CA THR A 571 9.79 5.01 36.19
C THR A 571 11.00 5.94 36.19
N GLY A 572 12.06 5.61 36.93
CA GLY A 572 13.33 6.36 36.96
C GLY A 572 14.43 5.65 36.18
N ALA A 573 15.43 6.41 35.68
CA ALA A 573 16.51 5.86 34.86
C ALA A 573 17.27 4.70 35.54
N ASP A 574 17.57 4.83 36.83
CA ASP A 574 18.31 3.83 37.60
C ASP A 574 17.52 2.53 37.79
N GLY A 575 16.23 2.66 38.14
CA GLY A 575 15.33 1.50 38.31
C GLY A 575 15.12 0.75 37.00
N LEU A 576 14.96 1.50 35.90
CA LEU A 576 14.87 0.92 34.56
C LEU A 576 16.17 0.19 34.20
N MET A 577 17.34 0.80 34.42
CA MET A 577 18.62 0.19 34.09
C MET A 577 18.92 -1.04 34.95
N GLN A 578 18.50 -1.05 36.21
CA GLN A 578 18.60 -2.20 37.10
C GLN A 578 17.78 -3.39 36.57
N VAL A 579 16.53 -3.14 36.13
CA VAL A 579 15.67 -4.16 35.50
C VAL A 579 16.31 -4.68 34.21
N VAL A 580 16.82 -3.79 33.36
CA VAL A 580 17.48 -4.17 32.12
C VAL A 580 18.69 -5.07 32.38
N ARG A 581 19.58 -4.69 33.31
CA ARG A 581 20.78 -5.48 33.63
C ARG A 581 20.47 -6.80 34.32
N GLN A 582 19.38 -6.88 35.09
CA GLN A 582 18.97 -8.12 35.75
C GLN A 582 18.25 -9.08 34.80
N GLN A 583 17.52 -8.55 33.82
CA GLN A 583 16.56 -9.32 33.02
C GLN A 583 16.84 -9.27 31.52
N LEU A 584 17.99 -8.78 31.06
CA LEU A 584 18.34 -8.72 29.63
C LEU A 584 18.03 -10.03 28.87
N PRO A 585 18.35 -11.23 29.40
CA PRO A 585 18.00 -12.52 28.77
C PRO A 585 16.51 -12.73 28.48
N THR A 586 15.61 -12.18 29.31
CA THR A 586 14.16 -12.37 29.18
C THR A 586 13.48 -11.21 28.44
N LEU A 587 14.09 -10.02 28.49
CA LEU A 587 13.64 -8.84 27.74
C LEU A 587 13.81 -9.04 26.23
N VAL A 588 14.82 -9.81 25.82
CA VAL A 588 15.03 -10.23 24.43
C VAL A 588 14.78 -11.73 24.31
N SER A 589 13.56 -12.12 23.92
CA SER A 589 13.21 -13.54 23.73
C SER A 589 12.33 -13.78 22.50
N ALA A 590 12.40 -15.03 22.01
CA ALA A 590 11.85 -15.61 20.77
C ALA A 590 10.63 -14.92 20.12
N PRO A 591 10.56 -14.88 18.77
CA PRO A 591 11.27 -15.77 17.85
C PRO A 591 12.59 -15.25 17.26
N PHE A 592 13.07 -14.04 17.61
CA PHE A 592 14.16 -13.40 16.87
C PHE A 592 15.57 -13.68 17.41
N ALA A 593 15.75 -13.68 18.73
CA ALA A 593 17.01 -14.01 19.39
C ALA A 593 16.72 -14.51 20.81
N ARG A 594 17.59 -15.38 21.32
CA ARG A 594 17.58 -15.83 22.73
C ARG A 594 18.92 -15.50 23.35
N PHE A 595 18.88 -14.74 24.44
CA PHE A 595 20.06 -14.36 25.21
C PHE A 595 20.15 -15.28 26.44
N SER A 596 21.36 -15.69 26.82
CA SER A 596 21.63 -16.42 28.07
C SER A 596 22.98 -16.02 28.64
N ARG A 597 23.04 -15.81 29.97
CA ARG A 597 24.29 -15.47 30.67
C ARG A 597 25.10 -16.74 30.96
N ALA A 598 26.38 -16.73 30.56
CA ALA A 598 27.33 -17.78 30.92
C ALA A 598 27.68 -17.63 32.42
N GLY A 599 26.97 -18.37 33.28
CA GLY A 599 27.11 -18.28 34.74
C GLY A 599 25.78 -18.31 35.52
N GLY A 600 24.63 -18.29 34.85
CA GLY A 600 23.31 -18.33 35.48
C GLY A 600 22.66 -16.95 35.67
N PRO A 601 21.47 -16.88 36.29
CA PRO A 601 20.74 -15.62 36.47
C PRO A 601 21.43 -14.68 37.47
N GLY A 602 21.42 -13.38 37.19
CA GLY A 602 21.98 -12.35 38.06
C GLY A 602 22.15 -11.01 37.34
N ILE A 603 22.47 -9.94 38.08
CA ILE A 603 22.77 -8.62 37.52
C ILE A 603 24.04 -8.67 36.66
N LEU A 604 23.98 -8.11 35.45
CA LEU A 604 25.13 -8.03 34.55
C LEU A 604 26.19 -7.05 35.07
N GLY A 605 27.42 -7.52 35.23
CA GLY A 605 28.64 -6.78 35.55
C GLY A 605 29.69 -6.88 34.44
N VAL A 606 30.75 -6.06 34.54
CA VAL A 606 31.87 -6.09 33.58
C VAL A 606 32.53 -7.48 33.60
N GLY A 607 32.79 -8.03 32.41
CA GLY A 607 33.34 -9.37 32.21
C GLY A 607 32.29 -10.48 32.06
N ASP A 608 31.00 -10.19 32.34
CA ASP A 608 29.95 -11.18 32.11
C ASP A 608 29.76 -11.47 30.62
N ARG A 609 29.64 -12.76 30.28
CA ARG A 609 29.41 -13.22 28.91
C ARG A 609 27.95 -13.58 28.67
N LEU A 610 27.46 -13.16 27.51
CA LEU A 610 26.14 -13.43 26.99
C LEU A 610 26.25 -14.27 25.73
N GLN A 611 25.63 -15.43 25.76
CA GLN A 611 25.40 -16.25 24.58
C GLN A 611 24.11 -15.77 23.90
N VAL A 612 24.19 -15.54 22.59
CA VAL A 612 23.10 -15.04 21.75
C VAL A 612 22.83 -16.07 20.66
N VAL A 613 21.70 -16.76 20.77
CA VAL A 613 21.23 -17.74 19.79
C VAL A 613 20.25 -17.07 18.85
N MET A 614 20.60 -17.00 17.57
CA MET A 614 19.76 -16.43 16.51
C MET A 614 19.34 -17.52 15.52
N PRO A 615 18.03 -17.74 15.29
CA PRO A 615 17.57 -18.71 14.31
C PRO A 615 18.14 -18.43 12.91
N GLY A 616 18.83 -19.40 12.33
CA GLY A 616 19.46 -19.29 11.00
C GLY A 616 20.85 -18.63 10.96
N ALA A 617 21.29 -17.95 12.02
CA ALA A 617 22.62 -17.34 12.13
C ALA A 617 23.55 -18.06 13.12
N GLY A 618 23.02 -19.00 13.91
CA GLY A 618 23.79 -19.81 14.85
C GLY A 618 23.91 -19.17 16.23
N THR A 619 24.86 -19.67 17.01
CA THR A 619 25.16 -19.23 18.36
C THR A 619 26.36 -18.29 18.34
N SER A 620 26.21 -17.13 18.97
CA SER A 620 27.25 -16.11 19.07
C SER A 620 27.45 -15.67 20.52
N GLU A 621 28.51 -14.92 20.79
CA GLU A 621 28.80 -14.41 22.13
C GLU A 621 29.04 -12.90 22.13
N SER A 622 28.75 -12.28 23.27
CA SER A 622 29.08 -10.90 23.59
C SER A 622 29.50 -10.80 25.06
N GLU A 623 30.33 -9.83 25.39
CA GLU A 623 30.83 -9.61 26.76
C GLU A 623 30.51 -8.18 27.20
N VAL A 624 30.16 -8.02 28.47
CA VAL A 624 29.92 -6.71 29.09
C VAL A 624 31.26 -6.04 29.33
N VAL A 625 31.54 -4.94 28.62
CA VAL A 625 32.82 -4.21 28.70
C VAL A 625 32.71 -2.91 29.51
N HIS A 626 31.49 -2.45 29.79
CA HIS A 626 31.24 -1.24 30.58
C HIS A 626 29.90 -1.33 31.29
N VAL A 627 29.84 -0.79 32.51
CA VAL A 627 28.63 -0.63 33.31
C VAL A 627 28.73 0.69 34.07
N SER A 628 27.65 1.46 34.09
CA SER A 628 27.43 2.61 34.98
C SER A 628 26.03 2.51 35.61
N GLU A 629 25.62 3.53 36.36
CA GLU A 629 24.26 3.64 36.91
C GLU A 629 23.22 3.73 35.78
N CYS A 630 23.53 4.50 34.74
CA CYS A 630 22.57 4.87 33.70
C CYS A 630 22.81 4.17 32.35
N ASP A 631 23.87 3.38 32.17
CA ASP A 631 24.09 2.60 30.95
C ASP A 631 24.99 1.37 31.14
N PHE A 632 25.04 0.52 30.11
CA PHE A 632 26.08 -0.51 29.98
C PHE A 632 26.37 -0.78 28.50
N THR A 633 27.54 -1.36 28.21
CA THR A 633 27.96 -1.68 26.84
C THR A 633 28.40 -3.13 26.73
N LEU A 634 27.88 -3.78 25.68
CA LEU A 634 28.30 -5.09 25.21
C LEU A 634 29.26 -4.93 24.04
N ARG A 635 30.29 -5.78 23.98
CA ARG A 635 31.16 -5.93 22.82
C ARG A 635 31.04 -7.34 22.26
N THR A 636 31.00 -7.46 20.94
CA THR A 636 30.79 -8.74 20.28
C THR A 636 32.08 -9.57 20.25
N LEU A 637 31.96 -10.90 20.26
CA LEU A 637 33.12 -11.81 20.14
C LEU A 637 33.21 -12.41 18.74
N GLY A 638 34.33 -13.12 18.44
CA GLY A 638 34.65 -13.67 17.13
C GLY A 638 33.56 -14.52 16.44
N SER A 639 32.62 -15.09 17.20
CA SER A 639 31.49 -15.87 16.70
C SER A 639 30.27 -15.04 16.29
N HIS A 640 30.24 -13.74 16.60
CA HIS A 640 29.10 -12.87 16.34
C HIS A 640 29.05 -12.40 14.89
N PRO A 641 27.89 -12.36 14.21
CA PRO A 641 27.79 -11.94 12.80
C PRO A 641 28.17 -10.46 12.57
N GLU A 642 28.18 -9.67 13.65
CA GLU A 642 28.59 -8.28 13.65
C GLU A 642 29.81 -8.05 14.57
N ALA A 643 30.77 -7.27 14.12
CA ALA A 643 31.94 -6.81 14.85
C ALA A 643 31.70 -5.38 15.36
N GLY A 644 31.76 -5.18 16.68
CA GLY A 644 31.60 -3.85 17.29
C GLY A 644 30.92 -3.90 18.65
N ARG A 645 30.07 -2.91 18.94
CA ARG A 645 29.49 -2.70 20.28
C ARG A 645 27.98 -2.40 20.26
N VAL A 646 27.34 -2.66 21.39
CA VAL A 646 25.95 -2.32 21.68
C VAL A 646 25.90 -1.60 23.03
N THR A 647 25.46 -0.36 23.06
CA THR A 647 25.29 0.44 24.28
C THR A 647 23.81 0.63 24.57
N ILE A 648 23.38 0.32 25.79
CA ILE A 648 22.02 0.55 26.26
C ILE A 648 22.07 1.59 27.37
N ALA A 649 21.34 2.68 27.22
CA ALA A 649 21.35 3.81 28.14
C ALA A 649 19.94 4.27 28.51
N ALA A 650 19.76 4.67 29.77
CA ALA A 650 18.54 5.28 30.30
C ALA A 650 18.91 6.63 30.94
N ARG A 651 18.09 7.66 30.76
CA ARG A 651 18.32 8.97 31.40
C ARG A 651 17.00 9.65 31.72
N ASP A 652 16.91 10.27 32.88
CA ASP A 652 15.73 11.05 33.24
C ASP A 652 15.53 12.24 32.28
N ALA A 653 14.27 12.49 31.96
CA ALA A 653 13.75 13.56 31.13
C ALA A 653 12.65 14.31 31.92
N ALA A 654 12.24 15.48 31.43
CA ALA A 654 11.21 16.27 32.11
C ALA A 654 9.84 15.56 32.12
N GLY A 655 9.04 15.83 33.16
CA GLY A 655 7.68 15.29 33.29
C GLY A 655 7.62 13.80 33.70
N GLU A 656 8.45 13.37 34.66
CA GLU A 656 8.51 11.98 35.14
C GLU A 656 8.72 10.95 34.00
N CYS A 657 9.53 11.34 33.01
CA CYS A 657 9.84 10.53 31.84
C CYS A 657 11.30 10.09 31.87
N VAL A 658 11.60 8.95 31.28
CA VAL A 658 12.94 8.40 31.07
C VAL A 658 13.14 8.14 29.60
N PHE A 659 14.25 8.63 29.07
CA PHE A 659 14.69 8.32 27.72
C PHE A 659 15.49 7.02 27.72
N LEU A 660 14.96 5.96 27.11
CA LEU A 660 15.64 4.67 26.97
C LEU A 660 16.11 4.49 25.52
N ARG A 661 17.41 4.23 25.33
CA ARG A 661 18.05 4.07 24.02
C ARG A 661 18.92 2.82 23.94
N VAL A 662 18.89 2.18 22.78
CA VAL A 662 19.91 1.23 22.33
C VAL A 662 20.64 1.83 21.14
N CYS A 663 21.98 1.84 21.21
CA CYS A 663 22.87 2.28 20.14
C CYS A 663 23.81 1.12 19.79
N THR A 664 23.71 0.57 18.59
CA THR A 664 24.74 -0.33 18.05
C THR A 664 25.70 0.47 17.18
N ARG A 665 27.00 0.17 17.29
CA ARG A 665 28.04 0.63 16.35
C ARG A 665 28.80 -0.59 15.92
N THR A 666 28.41 -1.12 14.76
CA THR A 666 28.89 -2.40 14.28
C THR A 666 29.11 -2.39 12.77
N ARG A 667 29.91 -3.34 12.30
CA ARG A 667 29.99 -3.74 10.91
C ARG A 667 29.94 -5.26 10.80
N ALA A 668 29.86 -5.80 9.59
CA ALA A 668 29.76 -7.25 9.43
C ALA A 668 31.07 -7.97 9.82
N ASN A 669 30.98 -9.04 10.61
CA ASN A 669 32.11 -9.90 10.95
C ASN A 669 32.39 -10.88 9.79
N GLY A 670 32.94 -10.36 8.69
CA GLY A 670 33.29 -11.11 7.48
C GLY A 670 32.26 -11.01 6.33
N TRP A 671 32.71 -11.36 5.13
CA TRP A 671 31.98 -11.13 3.87
C TRP A 671 30.63 -11.85 3.78
N ARG A 672 30.54 -13.09 4.29
CA ARG A 672 29.26 -13.82 4.34
C ARG A 672 28.22 -13.09 5.19
N ASN A 673 28.65 -12.55 6.33
CA ASN A 673 27.77 -11.80 7.23
C ASN A 673 27.38 -10.44 6.66
N LEU A 674 28.25 -9.82 5.85
CA LEU A 674 27.91 -8.57 5.15
C LEU A 674 26.75 -8.77 4.16
N VAL A 675 26.80 -9.88 3.41
CA VAL A 675 25.70 -10.24 2.50
C VAL A 675 24.42 -10.52 3.29
N LEU A 676 24.47 -11.31 4.36
CA LEU A 676 23.32 -11.61 5.21
C LEU A 676 22.72 -10.35 5.86
N TYR A 677 23.57 -9.43 6.30
CA TYR A 677 23.15 -8.14 6.87
C TYR A 677 22.32 -7.34 5.85
N HIS A 678 22.79 -7.25 4.60
CA HIS A 678 22.07 -6.57 3.52
C HIS A 678 20.83 -7.33 3.01
N CYS A 679 20.77 -8.65 3.18
CA CYS A 679 19.62 -9.48 2.79
C CYS A 679 18.50 -9.53 3.85
N GLY A 680 18.63 -8.82 4.98
CA GLY A 680 17.57 -8.76 6.01
C GLY A 680 18.05 -8.62 7.46
N GLY A 681 19.36 -8.62 7.72
CA GLY A 681 19.90 -8.46 9.08
C GLY A 681 19.52 -7.14 9.75
N SER A 682 19.50 -6.02 9.01
CA SER A 682 19.07 -4.72 9.55
C SER A 682 17.60 -4.71 9.99
N PHE A 683 16.72 -5.40 9.25
CA PHE A 683 15.32 -5.58 9.62
C PHE A 683 15.15 -6.42 10.89
N LEU A 684 15.96 -7.48 11.02
CA LEU A 684 15.96 -8.33 12.21
C LEU A 684 16.46 -7.57 13.45
N GLN A 685 17.55 -6.79 13.30
CA GLN A 685 18.11 -5.93 14.34
C GLN A 685 17.08 -4.93 14.85
N GLY A 686 16.29 -4.31 13.96
CA GLY A 686 15.24 -3.37 14.38
C GLY A 686 14.09 -4.02 15.15
N ARG A 687 13.63 -5.21 14.74
CA ARG A 687 12.62 -5.96 15.51
C ARG A 687 13.08 -6.36 16.90
N ILE A 688 14.34 -6.78 17.03
CA ILE A 688 14.95 -7.17 18.31
C ILE A 688 14.88 -5.97 19.27
N TRP A 689 15.40 -4.81 18.84
CA TRP A 689 15.49 -3.64 19.71
C TRP A 689 14.15 -2.99 20.02
N ARG A 690 13.20 -3.00 19.08
CA ARG A 690 11.83 -2.51 19.35
C ARG A 690 11.13 -3.33 20.42
N THR A 691 11.23 -4.66 20.31
CA THR A 691 10.64 -5.59 21.29
C THR A 691 11.31 -5.43 22.65
N PHE A 692 12.64 -5.30 22.66
CA PHE A 692 13.42 -5.04 23.86
C PHE A 692 12.95 -3.77 24.59
N LEU A 693 12.89 -2.63 23.90
CA LEU A 693 12.55 -1.34 24.49
C LEU A 693 11.15 -1.35 25.12
N GLN A 694 10.16 -1.94 24.42
CA GLN A 694 8.80 -2.05 24.92
C GLN A 694 8.69 -2.95 26.15
N ARG A 695 9.42 -4.08 26.17
CA ARG A 695 9.42 -4.99 27.32
C ARG A 695 10.17 -4.42 28.51
N ALA A 696 11.30 -3.74 28.28
CA ALA A 696 12.09 -3.10 29.30
C ALA A 696 11.25 -2.05 30.06
N ALA A 697 10.55 -1.18 29.32
CA ALA A 697 9.64 -0.19 29.88
C ALA A 697 8.57 -0.83 30.78
N ARG A 698 7.81 -1.80 30.23
CA ARG A 698 6.74 -2.49 30.99
C ARG A 698 7.26 -3.21 32.23
N ARG A 699 8.44 -3.83 32.14
CA ARG A 699 9.01 -4.61 33.24
C ARG A 699 9.55 -3.72 34.36
N ALA A 700 9.93 -2.49 34.03
CA ALA A 700 10.31 -1.44 34.98
C ALA A 700 9.11 -0.67 35.56
N GLY A 701 7.88 -1.12 35.29
CA GLY A 701 6.65 -0.46 35.75
C GLY A 701 6.28 0.81 34.99
N GLY A 702 6.99 1.12 33.90
CA GLY A 702 6.76 2.33 33.11
C GLY A 702 5.91 2.12 31.86
N GLU A 703 5.28 3.20 31.39
CA GLU A 703 4.47 3.25 30.17
C GLU A 703 5.24 3.90 29.04
N VAL A 704 5.20 3.29 27.84
CA VAL A 704 5.84 3.86 26.65
C VAL A 704 4.99 5.00 26.11
N ILE A 705 5.57 6.21 26.02
CA ILE A 705 4.94 7.35 25.36
C ILE A 705 5.26 7.32 23.86
N GLY A 706 4.20 7.24 23.04
CA GLY A 706 4.30 7.23 21.58
C GLY A 706 4.87 5.94 21.01
N THR A 707 5.60 6.04 19.90
CA THR A 707 6.19 4.90 19.19
C THR A 707 7.71 4.87 19.34
N VAL A 708 8.30 3.67 19.41
CA VAL A 708 9.76 3.48 19.31
C VAL A 708 10.27 4.14 18.04
N ARG A 709 11.24 5.05 18.18
CA ARG A 709 11.91 5.74 17.07
C ARG A 709 13.20 5.00 16.74
N GLU A 710 13.54 4.94 15.46
CA GLU A 710 14.70 4.19 14.96
C GLU A 710 15.43 5.02 13.90
N ARG A 711 16.76 4.94 13.89
CA ARG A 711 17.63 5.58 12.89
C ARG A 711 18.84 4.70 12.62
N CYS A 712 19.14 4.42 11.35
CA CYS A 712 20.35 3.70 10.95
C CYS A 712 21.13 4.55 9.96
N VAL A 713 22.39 4.88 10.28
CA VAL A 713 23.24 5.74 9.45
C VAL A 713 24.67 5.21 9.39
N PRO A 714 25.39 5.37 8.27
CA PRO A 714 26.83 5.17 8.25
C PRO A 714 27.51 6.24 9.12
N VAL A 715 28.58 5.87 9.82
CA VAL A 715 29.36 6.80 10.66
C VAL A 715 30.87 6.71 10.35
N PRO A 716 31.65 7.78 10.60
CA PRO A 716 33.10 7.79 10.35
C PRO A 716 33.85 6.73 11.19
N GLU A 717 34.98 6.24 10.70
CA GLU A 717 35.79 5.21 11.37
C GLU A 717 36.26 5.64 12.77
N GLU A 718 36.51 6.93 12.96
CA GLU A 718 36.91 7.51 14.25
C GLU A 718 35.82 7.33 15.32
N ALA A 719 34.56 7.13 14.92
CA ALA A 719 33.44 6.89 15.84
C ALA A 719 33.32 5.43 16.29
N ALA A 720 34.10 4.51 15.72
CA ALA A 720 34.08 3.07 16.03
C ALA A 720 34.25 2.79 17.51
N ASP A 721 35.23 3.46 18.14
CA ASP A 721 35.60 3.20 19.52
C ASP A 721 35.21 4.27 20.53
N VAL A 722 34.68 5.39 20.05
CA VAL A 722 34.13 6.45 20.88
C VAL A 722 32.82 5.96 21.51
N ARG A 723 32.63 6.16 22.82
CA ARG A 723 31.32 5.95 23.46
C ARG A 723 30.35 6.97 22.85
N PRO A 724 29.13 6.59 22.44
CA PRO A 724 28.17 7.57 21.97
C PRO A 724 28.06 8.70 23.00
N LEU A 725 28.18 9.95 22.55
CA LEU A 725 28.05 11.11 23.44
C LEU A 725 26.72 11.01 24.21
N PRO A 726 26.68 11.46 25.48
CA PRO A 726 25.42 11.56 26.21
C PRO A 726 24.44 12.40 25.39
N LEU A 727 23.20 11.94 25.37
CA LEU A 727 22.12 12.50 24.54
C LEU A 727 21.89 13.99 24.80
N PRO A 728 21.51 14.78 23.78
CA PRO A 728 21.13 16.17 23.97
C PRO A 728 19.95 16.28 24.93
N THR A 729 19.96 17.31 25.78
CA THR A 729 18.85 17.67 26.66
C THR A 729 17.66 18.06 25.78
N ILE A 730 16.66 17.20 25.67
CA ILE A 730 15.40 17.57 25.02
C ILE A 730 14.69 18.51 26.01
N GLY A 731 14.83 19.82 25.78
CA GLY A 731 14.01 20.81 26.47
C GLY A 731 12.56 20.58 26.09
N VAL A 732 11.70 20.28 27.07
CA VAL A 732 10.25 20.30 26.90
C VAL A 732 9.85 21.77 26.76
N GLY A 733 9.85 22.25 25.52
CA GLY A 733 9.51 23.61 25.17
C GLY A 733 9.07 23.66 23.71
N GLY A 734 7.77 23.44 23.50
CA GLY A 734 7.07 23.86 22.28
C GLY A 734 6.92 22.81 21.18
N ALA A 735 5.98 21.88 21.37
CA ALA A 735 5.00 21.46 20.35
C ALA A 735 4.08 20.41 20.99
N GLY A 736 2.80 20.77 21.16
CA GLY A 736 1.72 19.90 21.63
C GLY A 736 1.34 18.82 20.60
N PRO A 737 0.30 18.02 20.92
CA PRO A 737 0.05 16.66 20.39
C PRO A 737 0.04 16.54 18.86
#